data_AF-A0AAD4C575-F1
#
_entry.id   AF-A0AAD4C575-F1
#
_cell.length_a   1.000
_cell.length_b   1.000
_cell.length_c   1.000
_cell.angle_alpha   90.00
_cell.angle_beta   90.00
_cell.angle_gamma   90.00
#
_symmetry.space_group_name_H-M   'P 1'
#
loop_
_entity.id
_entity.type
_entity.pdbx_description
1 polymer ?
#
loop_
_entity_poly.entity_id
_entity_poly.type
_entity_poly.pdbx_seq_one_letter_code
_entity_poly.pdbx_strand_id
1 'polypeptide(L)'
;MGLQNLYTDAFSIYCLPTMAVEIWVSTSSFHAYVNSLLGLGQSFCSGSTPQFRGGASLADYTGAASPLTRGQLERIVSRIATEFMWIAGELGSAGGGFDRQTEDSQIMQYILQWRLNINPLPVIAALCASVILYVLAVWMLWNRHSRPGVVSNAGVLEIMWLGSRSGVLRDHLKDKQNPSVESLRASSMFKTVFWTRSTDVNVDKELYTAVPLYDLGTRASSSGFIDSLDFVPSNSYTANPSQLRKPIHIPDTSCSRRWCYGLHIVLVALHVVLLVLLVHHPEHSVVIPFETNILTTGLSALLQAVYTLYSAILVAITQRLALCRIVGNRRKLTTVHDVSGAWTGIGAAIHVFWQQHQVASSILEITTVVTYLASMLVLHIGSSSIMQWQVFNSTLVNTLTSDLAFPSNVVDTSQLRWEWIFPVLQSSSLDASVSTYGLSNNTIYDMPQVPTNAAFLEASVNATTISVQCGLVPNLTFTATSSDQGAGLILEEYHITFSQNGSDNGSFTVIPMWKDLVLSYTPDSQCAACPQTLFYLMTTGIDVDESIRDTVAGNMNWTYTPSGGEPQNSTTLTHIAACSVSAQTVPATLNLQESQLHSTTDQNASSSTTSWSTWSPGDATDFSVGVCLYLSCIPCASFIHLATDSPV
;
A
#
# COMPACT_ATOMS: atom_id res chain seq x y z
N MET A 1 32.14 -9.94 26.70
CA MET A 1 32.57 -11.23 26.10
C MET A 1 31.58 -11.53 24.98
N GLY A 2 31.86 -11.50 23.69
CA GLY A 2 33.04 -11.26 22.89
C GLY A 2 32.62 -11.49 21.42
N LEU A 3 33.34 -10.87 20.49
CA LEU A 3 33.30 -11.02 19.01
C LEU A 3 32.23 -10.27 18.22
N GLN A 4 32.54 -9.00 17.92
CA GLN A 4 32.43 -8.43 16.56
C GLN A 4 33.27 -7.14 16.50
N ASN A 5 34.50 -7.26 16.01
CA ASN A 5 35.39 -6.16 15.61
C ASN A 5 36.44 -6.78 14.69
N LEU A 6 36.31 -6.54 13.38
CA LEU A 6 37.36 -6.64 12.34
C LEU A 6 36.65 -6.48 11.00
N TYR A 7 36.48 -5.25 10.51
CA TYR A 7 36.59 -4.87 9.09
C TYR A 7 36.38 -3.35 8.91
N THR A 8 37.30 -2.55 9.45
CA THR A 8 37.54 -1.17 9.02
C THR A 8 38.98 -0.85 9.37
N ASP A 9 39.88 -0.93 8.39
CA ASP A 9 41.13 -0.15 8.30
C ASP A 9 41.97 -0.67 7.14
N ALA A 10 41.88 0.01 5.99
CA ALA A 10 42.99 0.21 5.05
C ALA A 10 42.51 0.99 3.80
N PHE A 11 42.35 2.31 3.92
CA PHE A 11 42.62 3.24 2.81
C PHE A 11 43.06 4.58 3.42
N SER A 12 44.26 4.58 3.98
CA SER A 12 44.98 5.80 4.35
C SER A 12 45.63 6.34 3.08
N ILE A 13 44.95 7.27 2.40
CA ILE A 13 45.55 8.07 1.33
C ILE A 13 46.37 9.17 2.01
N TYR A 14 47.69 9.08 1.87
CA TYR A 14 48.61 10.12 2.27
C TYR A 14 48.23 11.44 1.60
N CYS A 15 47.99 12.47 2.42
CA CYS A 15 48.01 13.86 1.99
C CYS A 15 49.39 14.19 1.41
N LEU A 16 49.46 14.27 0.08
CA LEU A 16 50.53 14.97 -0.62
C LEU A 16 50.16 16.46 -0.72
N PRO A 17 51.13 17.38 -0.64
CA PRO A 17 50.85 18.80 -0.69
C PRO A 17 50.39 19.17 -2.10
N THR A 18 49.26 19.87 -2.17
CA THR A 18 48.80 20.76 -3.25
C THR A 18 49.72 20.81 -4.48
N MET A 19 49.62 19.81 -5.34
CA MET A 19 49.87 20.01 -6.76
C MET A 19 48.54 20.47 -7.34
N ALA A 20 48.46 21.77 -7.66
CA ALA A 20 47.44 22.26 -8.56
C ALA A 20 47.66 21.53 -9.90
N VAL A 21 46.94 20.43 -10.09
CA VAL A 21 46.77 19.85 -11.42
C VAL A 21 45.86 20.83 -12.13
N GLU A 22 46.48 21.75 -12.85
CA GLU A 22 45.82 22.57 -13.85
C GLU A 22 45.37 21.60 -14.95
N ILE A 23 44.18 21.02 -14.78
CA ILE A 23 43.55 20.23 -15.83
C ILE A 23 43.13 21.27 -16.88
N TRP A 24 43.96 21.44 -17.90
CA TRP A 24 43.59 22.13 -19.12
C TRP A 24 42.55 21.26 -19.83
N VAL A 25 41.30 21.41 -19.42
CA VAL A 25 40.16 20.84 -20.14
C VAL A 25 40.03 21.63 -21.43
N SER A 26 40.29 20.95 -22.56
CA SER A 26 40.10 21.51 -23.89
C SER A 26 38.66 22.01 -24.05
N THR A 27 38.45 23.24 -24.51
CA THR A 27 37.13 23.81 -24.80
C THR A 27 36.32 22.98 -25.81
N SER A 28 36.97 22.07 -26.54
CA SER A 28 36.35 21.21 -27.56
C SER A 28 35.28 20.24 -27.04
N SER A 29 35.35 19.78 -25.78
CA SER A 29 34.43 18.77 -25.23
C SER A 29 33.06 19.35 -24.85
N PHE A 30 32.99 20.60 -24.41
CA PHE A 30 31.71 21.28 -24.17
C PHE A 30 30.94 21.50 -25.48
N HIS A 31 31.64 21.75 -26.59
CA HIS A 31 30.98 21.84 -27.89
C HIS A 31 30.36 20.52 -28.30
N ALA A 32 31.08 19.42 -28.11
CA ALA A 32 30.54 18.10 -28.40
C ALA A 32 29.26 17.84 -27.60
N TYR A 33 29.18 18.33 -26.36
CA TYR A 33 28.00 18.25 -25.53
C TYR A 33 26.83 19.11 -26.05
N VAL A 34 27.06 20.42 -26.27
CA VAL A 34 26.02 21.34 -26.76
C VAL A 34 25.55 20.95 -28.17
N ASN A 35 26.45 20.50 -29.05
CA ASN A 35 26.12 20.01 -30.39
C ASN A 35 25.31 18.71 -30.32
N SER A 36 25.64 17.81 -29.40
CA SER A 36 24.84 16.60 -29.14
C SER A 36 23.41 16.96 -28.73
N LEU A 37 23.23 17.97 -27.86
CA LEU A 37 21.92 18.46 -27.45
C LEU A 37 21.15 19.15 -28.60
N LEU A 38 21.85 19.89 -29.45
CA LEU A 38 21.27 20.54 -30.64
C LEU A 38 20.98 19.56 -31.78
N GLY A 39 21.40 18.29 -31.67
CA GLY A 39 21.31 17.31 -32.75
C GLY A 39 22.22 17.64 -33.94
N LEU A 40 23.24 18.46 -33.73
CA LEU A 40 24.22 18.86 -34.74
C LEU A 40 25.36 17.82 -34.74
N GLY A 41 25.62 17.22 -35.90
CA GLY A 41 26.64 16.18 -36.03
C GLY A 41 28.01 16.63 -35.50
N GLN A 42 28.72 15.74 -34.81
CA GLN A 42 30.08 15.99 -34.30
C GLN A 42 31.08 16.11 -35.47
N SER A 43 31.37 17.33 -35.95
CA SER A 43 32.56 17.55 -36.79
C SER A 43 33.78 17.76 -35.89
N PHE A 44 34.73 16.82 -35.93
CA PHE A 44 35.96 16.83 -35.14
C PHE A 44 36.84 18.06 -35.45
N CYS A 45 36.91 19.01 -34.52
CA CYS A 45 37.99 19.99 -34.45
C CYS A 45 39.17 19.40 -33.67
N SER A 46 39.97 18.54 -34.30
CA SER A 46 41.31 18.21 -33.80
C SER A 46 42.34 18.95 -34.65
N GLY A 47 43.03 19.93 -34.07
CA GLY A 47 44.02 20.80 -34.70
C GLY A 47 45.33 20.12 -35.13
N SER A 48 45.29 18.83 -35.47
CA SER A 48 46.39 18.14 -36.16
C SER A 48 45.96 17.94 -37.60
N THR A 49 46.60 18.64 -38.54
CA THR A 49 46.45 18.43 -39.99
C THR A 49 46.43 16.93 -40.32
N PRO A 50 45.28 16.35 -40.70
CA PRO A 50 45.24 14.96 -41.11
C PRO A 50 45.76 14.90 -42.54
N GLN A 51 46.89 14.22 -42.75
CA GLN A 51 47.19 13.68 -44.07
C GLN A 51 46.11 12.62 -44.39
N PHE A 52 45.05 13.06 -45.07
CA PHE A 52 44.05 12.18 -45.64
C PHE A 52 44.68 11.33 -46.73
N ARG A 53 45.02 10.08 -46.41
CA ARG A 53 45.39 9.05 -47.37
C ARG A 53 44.43 7.87 -47.22
N GLY A 54 43.24 8.02 -47.79
CA GLY A 54 42.24 6.94 -47.87
C GLY A 54 40.89 7.47 -48.33
N GLY A 55 40.49 7.13 -49.56
CA GLY A 55 39.29 7.63 -50.24
C GLY A 55 37.97 7.06 -49.70
N ALA A 56 37.49 7.60 -48.58
CA ALA A 56 36.06 7.58 -48.27
C ALA A 56 35.44 8.89 -48.81
N SER A 57 34.54 8.77 -49.78
CA SER A 57 33.82 9.88 -50.40
C SER A 57 32.90 10.55 -49.37
N LEU A 58 33.21 11.79 -49.00
CA LEU A 58 32.42 12.68 -48.12
C LEU A 58 31.14 13.21 -48.79
N ALA A 59 30.68 12.61 -49.89
CA ALA A 59 29.62 13.17 -50.74
C ALA A 59 28.17 12.82 -50.31
N ASP A 60 27.97 12.11 -49.19
CA ASP A 60 26.64 11.59 -48.79
C ASP A 60 26.04 12.26 -47.54
N TYR A 61 26.68 13.31 -47.01
CA TYR A 61 26.15 14.12 -45.89
C TYR A 61 25.57 15.45 -46.38
N THR A 62 24.66 15.40 -47.36
CA THR A 62 23.93 16.58 -47.89
C THR A 62 22.61 16.86 -47.16
N GLY A 63 22.44 16.31 -45.95
CA GLY A 63 21.27 16.61 -45.13
C GLY A 63 21.26 18.09 -44.75
N ALA A 64 20.39 18.87 -45.40
CA ALA A 64 20.19 20.28 -45.05
C ALA A 64 19.93 20.39 -43.54
N ALA A 65 20.79 21.13 -42.84
CA ALA A 65 20.61 21.38 -41.41
C ALA A 65 19.22 21.95 -41.19
N SER A 66 18.42 21.31 -40.34
CA SER A 66 17.10 21.82 -39.99
C SER A 66 17.27 23.17 -39.31
N PRO A 67 16.48 24.20 -39.68
CA PRO A 67 16.66 25.53 -39.12
C PRO A 67 16.44 25.52 -37.61
N LEU A 68 17.27 26.27 -36.89
CA LEU A 68 17.17 26.37 -35.43
C LEU A 68 15.91 27.15 -35.07
N THR A 69 14.92 26.47 -34.50
CA THR A 69 13.70 27.10 -34.01
C THR A 69 13.92 27.74 -32.64
N ARG A 70 13.17 28.80 -32.33
CA ARG A 70 13.18 29.46 -31.01
C ARG A 70 13.00 28.46 -29.87
N GLY A 71 11.99 27.59 -29.96
CA GLY A 71 11.69 26.60 -28.93
C GLY A 71 12.76 25.52 -28.75
N GLN A 72 13.56 25.22 -29.79
CA GLN A 72 14.73 24.34 -29.64
C GLN A 72 15.82 25.01 -28.81
N LEU A 73 16.14 26.28 -29.10
CA LEU A 73 17.14 27.02 -28.32
C LEU A 73 16.69 27.16 -26.85
N GLU A 74 15.44 27.57 -26.61
CA GLU A 74 14.87 27.69 -25.26
C GLU A 74 14.94 26.37 -24.46
N ARG A 75 14.60 25.24 -25.09
CA ARG A 75 14.67 23.91 -24.46
C ARG A 75 16.10 23.51 -24.10
N ILE A 76 17.06 23.83 -24.96
CA ILE A 76 18.46 23.45 -24.76
C ILE A 76 19.10 24.31 -23.68
N VAL A 77 18.89 25.63 -23.74
CA VAL A 77 19.41 26.56 -22.72
C VAL A 77 18.79 26.26 -21.36
N SER A 78 17.48 25.98 -21.29
CA SER A 78 16.82 25.61 -20.02
C SER A 78 17.37 24.31 -19.45
N ARG A 79 17.56 23.28 -20.29
CA ARG A 79 18.16 22.01 -19.85
C ARG A 79 19.58 22.20 -19.33
N ILE A 80 20.43 22.93 -20.06
CA ILE A 80 21.80 23.22 -19.65
C ILE A 80 21.80 23.94 -18.30
N ALA A 81 21.01 25.01 -18.14
CA ALA A 81 20.90 25.74 -16.88
C ALA A 81 20.44 24.84 -15.71
N THR A 82 19.54 23.90 -15.99
CA THR A 82 19.02 22.93 -14.99
C THR A 82 20.10 21.95 -14.56
N GLU A 83 20.81 21.34 -15.50
CA GLU A 83 21.90 20.42 -15.19
C GLU A 83 23.03 21.12 -14.42
N PHE A 84 23.35 22.36 -14.78
CA PHE A 84 24.31 23.18 -14.06
C PHE A 84 23.93 23.40 -12.59
N MET A 85 22.69 23.83 -12.34
CA MET A 85 22.20 24.07 -11.00
C MET A 85 22.15 22.77 -10.18
N TRP A 86 21.78 21.65 -10.80
CA TRP A 86 21.78 20.35 -10.14
C TRP A 86 23.19 19.92 -9.70
N ILE A 87 24.20 20.06 -10.57
CA ILE A 87 25.61 19.73 -10.27
C ILE A 87 26.19 20.68 -9.22
N ALA A 88 25.84 21.97 -9.26
CA ALA A 88 26.22 22.92 -8.22
C ALA A 88 25.72 22.47 -6.84
N GLY A 89 24.53 21.86 -6.76
CA GLY A 89 24.03 21.26 -5.53
C GLY A 89 24.78 19.99 -5.11
N GLU A 90 25.21 19.15 -6.06
CA GLU A 90 26.00 17.93 -5.78
C GLU A 90 27.41 18.23 -5.28
N LEU A 91 28.05 19.28 -5.81
CA LEU A 91 29.41 19.65 -5.44
C LEU A 91 29.51 20.26 -4.04
N GLY A 92 28.41 20.81 -3.51
CA GLY A 92 28.40 21.53 -2.25
C GLY A 92 29.25 22.80 -2.25
N SER A 93 29.22 23.55 -1.15
CA SER A 93 30.00 24.80 -1.02
C SER A 93 31.51 24.58 -1.13
N ALA A 94 32.01 23.42 -0.68
CA ALA A 94 33.42 23.04 -0.77
C ALA A 94 33.91 22.86 -2.22
N GLY A 95 33.05 22.41 -3.13
CA GLY A 95 33.36 22.22 -4.55
C GLY A 95 33.10 23.46 -5.41
N GLY A 96 32.75 24.60 -4.81
CA GLY A 96 32.34 25.80 -5.55
C GLY A 96 30.85 25.87 -5.88
N GLY A 97 30.07 24.89 -5.41
CA GLY A 97 28.63 24.82 -5.51
C GLY A 97 27.91 25.43 -4.30
N PHE A 98 26.72 24.93 -3.99
CA PHE A 98 25.96 25.30 -2.78
C PHE A 98 25.57 24.04 -2.00
N ASP A 99 25.52 24.15 -0.67
CA ASP A 99 25.07 23.04 0.17
C ASP A 99 23.55 22.91 0.12
N ARG A 100 23.06 21.70 -0.17
CA ARG A 100 21.63 21.39 -0.13
C ARG A 100 21.13 21.47 1.31
N GLN A 101 20.03 22.20 1.51
CA GLN A 101 19.37 22.30 2.80
C GLN A 101 18.45 21.08 3.00
N THR A 102 18.19 20.69 4.25
CA THR A 102 17.23 19.63 4.56
C THR A 102 15.90 20.25 4.97
N GLU A 103 14.80 19.84 4.33
CA GLU A 103 13.44 20.27 4.65
C GLU A 103 12.51 19.06 4.74
N ASP A 104 11.45 19.15 5.55
CA ASP A 104 10.48 18.07 5.67
C ASP A 104 9.53 18.06 4.46
N SER A 105 9.63 17.01 3.64
CA SER A 105 8.72 16.74 2.53
C SER A 105 7.54 15.88 2.99
N GLN A 106 6.36 16.09 2.40
CA GLN A 106 5.18 15.26 2.66
C GLN A 106 5.15 14.08 1.69
N ILE A 107 5.15 12.87 2.23
CA ILE A 107 5.14 11.63 1.45
C ILE A 107 3.85 10.87 1.71
N MET A 108 3.23 10.42 0.62
CA MET A 108 2.02 9.61 0.66
C MET A 108 2.43 8.14 0.64
N GLN A 109 2.35 7.49 1.80
CA GLN A 109 2.63 6.07 1.90
C GLN A 109 1.33 5.26 1.85
N TYR A 110 1.26 4.31 0.92
CA TYR A 110 0.24 3.26 0.99
C TYR A 110 0.70 2.22 2.01
N ILE A 111 0.09 2.25 3.18
CA ILE A 111 0.33 1.24 4.20
C ILE A 111 -0.84 0.27 4.17
N LEU A 112 -0.53 -1.01 3.97
CA LEU A 112 -1.51 -2.06 4.28
C LEU A 112 -1.85 -1.95 5.76
N GLN A 113 -3.12 -1.71 6.06
CA GLN A 113 -3.60 -1.70 7.44
C GLN A 113 -4.69 -2.77 7.59
N TRP A 114 -4.79 -3.34 8.79
CA TRP A 114 -5.89 -4.21 9.14
C TRP A 114 -6.99 -3.37 9.78
N ARG A 115 -8.21 -3.46 9.23
CA ARG A 115 -9.42 -2.99 9.91
C ARG A 115 -10.21 -4.18 10.42
N LEU A 116 -10.80 -4.03 11.59
CA LEU A 116 -11.77 -5.00 12.06
C LEU A 116 -13.02 -4.85 11.18
N ASN A 117 -13.46 -5.94 10.59
CA ASN A 117 -14.67 -5.99 9.77
C ASN A 117 -15.63 -7.00 10.40
N ILE A 118 -16.85 -6.54 10.68
CA ILE A 118 -17.92 -7.40 11.19
C ILE A 118 -18.72 -7.89 9.98
N ASN A 119 -18.75 -9.19 9.76
CA ASN A 119 -19.48 -9.74 8.61
C ASN A 119 -20.99 -9.76 8.92
N PRO A 120 -21.84 -9.08 8.13
CA PRO A 120 -23.27 -8.98 8.40
C PRO A 120 -23.99 -10.32 8.35
N LEU A 121 -23.60 -11.20 7.43
CA LEU A 121 -24.28 -12.47 7.18
C LEU A 121 -24.24 -13.43 8.40
N PRO A 122 -23.06 -13.76 8.97
CA PRO A 122 -23.01 -14.61 10.15
C PRO A 122 -23.63 -13.95 11.39
N VAL A 123 -23.58 -12.62 11.54
CA VAL A 123 -24.26 -11.93 12.65
C VAL A 123 -25.78 -12.12 12.58
N ILE A 124 -26.39 -11.90 11.41
CA ILE A 124 -27.83 -12.07 11.22
C ILE A 124 -28.22 -13.55 11.39
N ALA A 125 -27.47 -14.48 10.79
CA ALA A 125 -27.72 -15.91 10.94
C ALA A 125 -27.62 -16.37 12.40
N ALA A 126 -26.62 -15.87 13.13
CA ALA A 126 -26.40 -16.18 14.53
C ALA A 126 -27.47 -15.57 15.45
N LEU A 127 -27.92 -14.35 15.17
CA LEU A 127 -29.05 -13.73 15.86
C LEU A 127 -30.32 -14.57 15.68
N CYS A 128 -30.67 -14.94 14.44
CA CYS A 128 -31.81 -15.80 14.14
C CYS A 128 -31.72 -17.15 14.88
N ALA A 129 -30.56 -17.81 14.82
CA ALA A 129 -30.32 -19.06 15.53
C ALA A 129 -30.46 -18.91 17.06
N SER A 130 -29.94 -17.83 17.64
CA SER A 130 -30.04 -17.56 19.09
C SER A 130 -31.48 -17.34 19.55
N VAL A 131 -32.30 -16.64 18.75
CA VAL A 131 -33.73 -16.43 19.03
C VAL A 131 -34.49 -17.76 18.94
N ILE A 132 -34.23 -18.56 17.90
CA ILE A 132 -34.82 -19.91 17.75
C ILE A 132 -34.47 -20.77 18.96
N LEU A 133 -33.19 -20.82 19.37
CA LEU A 133 -32.74 -21.55 20.55
C LEU A 133 -33.47 -21.09 21.80
N TYR A 134 -33.61 -19.78 22.01
CA TYR A 134 -34.32 -19.24 23.18
C TYR A 134 -35.80 -19.66 23.18
N VAL A 135 -36.49 -19.55 22.04
CA VAL A 135 -37.89 -19.99 21.90
C VAL A 135 -38.02 -21.49 22.15
N LEU A 136 -37.11 -22.31 21.61
CA LEU A 136 -37.09 -23.76 21.84
C LEU A 136 -36.80 -24.10 23.31
N ALA A 137 -35.87 -23.39 23.96
CA ALA A 137 -35.59 -23.58 25.38
C ALA A 137 -36.80 -23.22 26.25
N VAL A 138 -37.47 -22.08 25.97
CA VAL A 138 -38.74 -21.72 26.62
C VAL A 138 -39.77 -22.81 26.36
N TRP A 139 -40.02 -23.23 25.13
CA TRP A 139 -41.00 -24.27 24.81
C TRP A 139 -40.71 -25.62 25.51
N MET A 140 -39.46 -26.07 25.47
CA MET A 140 -38.97 -27.30 26.12
C MET A 140 -39.02 -27.24 27.66
N LEU A 141 -39.18 -26.06 28.27
CA LEU A 141 -39.16 -25.91 29.73
C LEU A 141 -40.45 -25.29 30.31
N TRP A 142 -41.26 -24.63 29.47
CA TRP A 142 -42.45 -23.86 29.85
C TRP A 142 -43.66 -24.74 30.14
N ASN A 143 -43.84 -25.85 29.40
CA ASN A 143 -45.06 -26.64 29.50
C ASN A 143 -45.17 -27.33 30.88
N ARG A 144 -45.85 -26.64 31.80
CA ARG A 144 -45.96 -26.87 33.23
C ARG A 144 -47.30 -27.52 33.51
N HIS A 145 -47.28 -28.67 34.20
CA HIS A 145 -48.20 -29.06 35.28
C HIS A 145 -47.86 -30.45 35.86
N SER A 146 -46.89 -31.18 35.30
CA SER A 146 -46.36 -32.38 35.94
C SER A 146 -45.63 -32.01 37.24
N ARG A 147 -46.18 -32.42 38.38
CA ARG A 147 -45.56 -32.28 39.71
C ARG A 147 -44.11 -32.79 39.64
N PRO A 148 -43.15 -32.12 40.30
CA PRO A 148 -41.74 -32.50 40.23
C PRO A 148 -41.55 -33.95 40.69
N GLY A 149 -41.19 -34.82 39.73
CA GLY A 149 -40.75 -36.19 40.00
C GLY A 149 -39.35 -36.17 40.63
N VAL A 150 -39.15 -37.03 41.62
CA VAL A 150 -38.02 -37.04 42.58
C VAL A 150 -36.71 -37.58 41.98
N VAL A 151 -36.66 -37.94 40.70
CA VAL A 151 -35.51 -38.62 40.09
C VAL A 151 -34.68 -37.61 39.28
N SER A 152 -33.67 -37.00 39.90
CA SER A 152 -32.89 -35.91 39.29
C SER A 152 -31.64 -36.36 38.52
N ASN A 153 -31.23 -37.63 38.57
CA ASN A 153 -29.94 -38.07 38.03
C ASN A 153 -29.94 -39.43 37.31
N ALA A 154 -31.09 -39.99 36.96
CA ALA A 154 -31.11 -41.27 36.24
C ALA A 154 -30.52 -41.11 34.84
N GLY A 155 -29.28 -41.58 34.65
CA GLY A 155 -28.66 -41.69 33.34
C GLY A 155 -29.39 -42.71 32.47
N VAL A 156 -29.14 -42.70 31.15
CA VAL A 156 -29.71 -43.70 30.22
C VAL A 156 -29.45 -45.13 30.71
N LEU A 157 -28.26 -45.37 31.27
CA LEU A 157 -27.89 -46.65 31.91
C LEU A 157 -28.77 -46.99 33.12
N GLU A 158 -29.15 -46.01 33.93
CA GLU A 158 -29.99 -46.22 35.11
C GLU A 158 -31.45 -46.46 34.70
N ILE A 159 -31.93 -45.81 33.63
CA ILE A 159 -33.24 -46.08 33.03
C ILE A 159 -33.28 -47.49 32.41
N MET A 160 -32.21 -47.88 31.71
CA MET A 160 -32.07 -49.22 31.14
C MET A 160 -31.96 -50.28 32.24
N TRP A 161 -31.24 -49.98 33.32
CA TRP A 161 -31.12 -50.84 34.50
C TRP A 161 -32.47 -50.99 35.21
N LEU A 162 -33.23 -49.90 35.42
CA LEU A 162 -34.58 -49.93 35.98
C LEU A 162 -35.55 -50.71 35.07
N GLY A 163 -35.43 -50.55 33.75
CA GLY A 163 -36.17 -51.34 32.77
C GLY A 163 -35.89 -52.84 32.89
N SER A 164 -34.62 -53.22 33.01
CA SER A 164 -34.20 -54.63 33.13
C SER A 164 -34.76 -55.33 34.38
N ARG A 165 -35.06 -54.55 35.43
CA ARG A 165 -35.63 -55.03 36.70
C ARG A 165 -37.16 -54.99 36.75
N SER A 166 -37.82 -54.40 35.75
CA SER A 166 -39.28 -54.42 35.66
C SER A 166 -39.75 -55.79 35.12
N GLY A 167 -40.38 -56.60 35.98
CA GLY A 167 -40.97 -57.89 35.59
C GLY A 167 -41.94 -57.75 34.41
N VAL A 168 -42.74 -56.68 34.40
CA VAL A 168 -43.69 -56.37 33.32
C VAL A 168 -43.02 -56.16 31.96
N LEU A 169 -41.87 -55.47 31.93
CA LEU A 169 -41.12 -55.27 30.68
C LEU A 169 -40.49 -56.58 30.20
N ARG A 170 -40.00 -57.40 31.15
CA ARG A 170 -39.42 -58.71 30.84
C ARG A 170 -40.45 -59.68 30.28
N ASP A 171 -41.65 -59.73 30.85
CA ASP A 171 -42.72 -60.61 30.40
C ASP A 171 -43.21 -60.23 29.00
N HIS A 172 -43.35 -58.93 28.70
CA HIS A 172 -43.69 -58.46 27.36
C HIS A 172 -42.61 -58.70 26.30
N LEU A 173 -41.33 -58.73 26.69
CA LEU A 173 -40.21 -58.99 25.77
C LEU A 173 -39.94 -60.48 25.56
N LYS A 174 -40.35 -61.33 26.51
CA LYS A 174 -40.10 -62.79 26.48
C LYS A 174 -40.83 -63.49 25.33
N ASP A 175 -41.98 -62.98 24.89
CA ASP A 175 -42.81 -63.58 23.84
C ASP A 175 -42.36 -63.26 22.41
N LYS A 176 -41.31 -62.45 22.22
CA LYS A 176 -40.81 -62.06 20.88
C LYS A 176 -39.60 -62.91 20.50
N GLN A 177 -39.85 -64.01 19.80
CA GLN A 177 -38.81 -64.99 19.40
C GLN A 177 -37.78 -64.45 18.40
N ASN A 178 -38.09 -63.38 17.65
CA ASN A 178 -37.18 -62.67 16.74
C ASN A 178 -37.15 -61.16 17.05
N PRO A 179 -36.16 -60.67 17.82
CA PRO A 179 -36.06 -59.26 18.18
C PRO A 179 -35.46 -58.42 17.05
N SER A 180 -36.28 -58.01 16.07
CA SER A 180 -35.89 -56.90 15.17
C SER A 180 -36.06 -55.56 15.89
N VAL A 181 -35.30 -54.53 15.49
CA VAL A 181 -35.39 -53.18 16.09
C VAL A 181 -36.80 -52.63 15.96
N GLU A 182 -37.46 -52.82 14.82
CA GLU A 182 -38.84 -52.40 14.57
C GLU A 182 -39.82 -53.17 15.47
N SER A 183 -39.60 -54.48 15.65
CA SER A 183 -40.44 -55.34 16.51
C SER A 183 -40.30 -54.96 17.99
N LEU A 184 -39.08 -54.63 18.44
CA LEU A 184 -38.78 -54.13 19.78
C LEU A 184 -39.34 -52.71 19.99
N ARG A 185 -39.30 -51.85 18.98
CA ARG A 185 -39.88 -50.50 19.02
C ARG A 185 -41.41 -50.52 19.05
N ALA A 186 -42.02 -51.41 18.26
CA ALA A 186 -43.47 -51.61 18.28
C ALA A 186 -43.94 -52.18 19.63
N SER A 187 -43.22 -53.15 20.22
CA SER A 187 -43.59 -53.73 21.51
C SER A 187 -43.38 -52.79 22.70
N SER A 188 -42.52 -51.78 22.59
CA SER A 188 -42.25 -50.80 23.64
C SER A 188 -43.12 -49.53 23.56
N MET A 189 -44.21 -49.56 22.79
CA MET A 189 -45.18 -48.45 22.65
C MET A 189 -46.14 -48.26 23.85
N PHE A 190 -45.98 -49.00 24.94
CA PHE A 190 -46.81 -48.84 26.12
C PHE A 190 -46.37 -47.67 27.00
N LYS A 191 -47.32 -47.06 27.73
CA LYS A 191 -47.04 -45.97 28.67
C LYS A 191 -46.50 -46.57 29.96
N THR A 192 -45.23 -46.38 30.24
CA THR A 192 -44.66 -46.71 31.56
C THR A 192 -44.80 -45.51 32.49
N VAL A 193 -45.23 -45.77 33.72
CA VAL A 193 -45.19 -44.80 34.81
C VAL A 193 -44.10 -45.25 35.76
N PHE A 194 -42.92 -44.64 35.68
CA PHE A 194 -41.79 -45.01 36.54
C PHE A 194 -41.99 -44.61 38.00
N TRP A 195 -43.00 -43.77 38.31
CA TRP A 195 -43.25 -43.32 39.66
C TRP A 195 -44.74 -43.05 39.90
N THR A 196 -45.35 -43.86 40.75
CA THR A 196 -46.64 -43.57 41.40
C THR A 196 -46.37 -43.38 42.89
N ARG A 197 -46.61 -42.18 43.42
CA ARG A 197 -46.57 -41.94 44.87
C ARG A 197 -47.68 -42.77 45.51
N SER A 198 -47.30 -43.83 46.22
CA SER A 198 -48.20 -44.71 46.98
C SER A 198 -48.70 -43.99 48.24
N THR A 199 -49.39 -42.86 48.11
CA THR A 199 -49.97 -42.13 49.25
C THR A 199 -51.47 -41.88 49.15
N ASP A 200 -52.11 -42.11 48.01
CA ASP A 200 -53.57 -42.06 47.88
C ASP A 200 -54.08 -43.37 47.29
N VAL A 201 -54.15 -44.39 48.14
CA VAL A 201 -54.76 -45.67 47.82
C VAL A 201 -56.14 -45.67 48.48
N ASN A 202 -57.12 -45.09 47.78
CA ASN A 202 -58.50 -45.55 47.89
C ASN A 202 -58.74 -46.40 46.62
N VAL A 203 -58.70 -47.71 46.82
CA VAL A 203 -58.70 -48.72 45.76
C VAL A 203 -60.11 -48.84 45.19
N ASP A 204 -60.37 -48.17 44.07
CA ASP A 204 -61.33 -48.71 43.11
C ASP A 204 -60.58 -49.61 42.14
N LYS A 205 -61.05 -50.86 42.07
CA LYS A 205 -60.49 -51.98 41.30
C LYS A 205 -60.60 -51.72 39.79
N GLU A 206 -59.66 -50.96 39.23
CA GLU A 206 -59.27 -51.17 37.83
C GLU A 206 -57.80 -51.60 37.76
N LEU A 207 -57.61 -52.65 36.96
CA LEU A 207 -56.44 -53.51 36.82
C LEU A 207 -55.22 -52.77 36.24
N TYR A 208 -54.66 -51.82 36.97
CA TYR A 208 -53.33 -51.28 36.71
C TYR A 208 -52.34 -51.94 37.67
N THR A 209 -51.48 -52.81 37.14
CA THR A 209 -50.34 -53.39 37.85
C THR A 209 -49.26 -52.33 38.10
N ALA A 210 -49.53 -51.40 39.02
CA ALA A 210 -48.51 -50.56 39.60
C ALA A 210 -47.64 -51.45 40.51
N VAL A 211 -46.48 -51.88 40.02
CA VAL A 211 -45.50 -52.61 40.83
C VAL A 211 -44.95 -51.65 41.88
N PRO A 212 -45.22 -51.87 43.18
CA PRO A 212 -44.72 -50.99 44.22
C PRO A 212 -43.21 -51.20 44.38
N LEU A 213 -42.43 -50.14 44.18
CA LEU A 213 -40.96 -50.17 44.13
C LEU A 213 -40.29 -50.41 45.50
N TYR A 214 -41.04 -50.65 46.57
CA TYR A 214 -40.48 -50.92 47.90
C TYR A 214 -40.01 -52.37 48.10
N ASP A 215 -40.40 -53.31 47.23
CA ASP A 215 -40.03 -54.72 47.36
C ASP A 215 -38.68 -55.08 46.68
N LEU A 216 -38.03 -54.11 46.03
CA LEU A 216 -36.71 -54.31 45.39
C LEU A 216 -35.51 -53.95 46.28
N GLY A 217 -35.72 -53.34 47.45
CA GLY A 217 -34.66 -52.94 48.36
C GLY A 217 -34.14 -54.04 49.28
N THR A 218 -34.96 -55.05 49.59
CA THR A 218 -34.65 -56.08 50.60
C THR A 218 -34.07 -57.37 50.01
N ARG A 219 -34.10 -57.55 48.69
CA ARG A 219 -33.62 -58.81 48.05
C ARG A 219 -32.28 -58.71 47.31
N ALA A 220 -31.66 -57.53 47.24
CA ALA A 220 -30.43 -57.31 46.49
C ALA A 220 -29.15 -57.30 47.34
N SER A 221 -29.22 -57.70 48.62
CA SER A 221 -28.05 -57.83 49.52
C SER A 221 -27.82 -59.27 50.01
N SER A 222 -28.11 -60.28 49.18
CA SER A 222 -27.68 -61.65 49.48
C SER A 222 -27.44 -62.49 48.21
N SER A 223 -26.28 -62.31 47.58
CA SER A 223 -25.66 -63.34 46.73
C SER A 223 -24.17 -62.98 46.52
N GLY A 224 -23.19 -63.70 47.07
CA GLY A 224 -23.28 -64.88 47.90
C GLY A 224 -21.92 -65.33 48.43
N PHE A 225 -21.96 -66.34 49.29
CA PHE A 225 -20.90 -67.34 49.47
C PHE A 225 -21.54 -68.55 50.19
N ILE A 226 -21.32 -69.74 49.66
CA ILE A 226 -21.79 -71.02 50.22
C ILE A 226 -20.82 -71.42 51.32
N ASP A 227 -21.28 -71.56 52.57
CA ASP A 227 -21.26 -72.86 53.27
C ASP A 227 -21.90 -72.76 54.67
N SER A 228 -22.68 -73.79 54.99
CA SER A 228 -23.05 -74.33 56.32
C SER A 228 -23.25 -73.35 57.49
N LEU A 229 -24.51 -73.11 57.90
CA LEU A 229 -24.95 -73.12 59.32
C LEU A 229 -26.44 -72.82 59.49
N ASP A 230 -27.12 -73.78 60.09
CA ASP A 230 -28.30 -73.77 60.95
C ASP A 230 -29.48 -72.81 60.71
N PHE A 231 -30.62 -73.48 60.52
CA PHE A 231 -31.98 -72.97 60.59
C PHE A 231 -32.26 -72.34 61.97
N VAL A 232 -32.10 -71.03 62.09
CA VAL A 232 -32.58 -70.25 63.24
C VAL A 232 -34.01 -69.78 62.95
N PRO A 233 -35.01 -70.13 63.77
CA PRO A 233 -36.39 -69.69 63.56
C PRO A 233 -36.55 -68.20 63.83
N SER A 234 -37.37 -67.58 63.00
CA SER A 234 -37.83 -66.20 63.01
C SER A 234 -38.26 -65.73 64.40
N ASN A 235 -37.43 -64.90 65.03
CA ASN A 235 -37.85 -64.03 66.13
C ASN A 235 -38.07 -62.60 65.60
N SER A 236 -39.29 -62.13 65.84
CA SER A 236 -39.82 -60.80 65.55
C SER A 236 -38.93 -59.68 66.10
N TYR A 237 -38.08 -59.12 65.23
CA TYR A 237 -37.47 -57.80 65.47
C TYR A 237 -38.38 -56.73 64.87
N THR A 238 -39.14 -56.06 65.72
CA THR A 238 -39.75 -54.76 65.44
C THR A 238 -38.66 -53.71 65.32
N ALA A 239 -38.00 -53.67 64.15
CA ALA A 239 -37.08 -52.59 63.82
C ALA A 239 -37.89 -51.31 63.61
N ASN A 240 -37.68 -50.34 64.49
CA ASN A 240 -38.36 -49.05 64.53
C ASN A 240 -38.06 -48.27 63.21
N PRO A 241 -39.04 -48.07 62.31
CA PRO A 241 -38.82 -47.51 60.97
C PRO A 241 -38.53 -45.99 60.95
N SER A 242 -38.22 -45.39 62.10
CA SER A 242 -38.10 -43.93 62.28
C SER A 242 -36.69 -43.37 62.15
N GLN A 243 -35.63 -44.19 62.09
CA GLN A 243 -34.24 -43.72 62.22
C GLN A 243 -33.39 -43.74 60.93
N LEU A 244 -33.88 -44.28 59.80
CA LEU A 244 -33.08 -44.41 58.57
C LEU A 244 -33.72 -43.77 57.33
N ARG A 245 -34.16 -42.52 57.46
CA ARG A 245 -34.39 -41.64 56.30
C ARG A 245 -33.63 -40.34 56.50
N LYS A 246 -32.33 -40.33 56.19
CA LYS A 246 -31.72 -39.08 55.74
C LYS A 246 -32.36 -38.76 54.38
N PRO A 247 -33.13 -37.67 54.25
CA PRO A 247 -33.66 -37.28 52.95
C PRO A 247 -32.47 -37.06 52.03
N ILE A 248 -32.39 -37.85 50.95
CA ILE A 248 -31.41 -37.61 49.90
C ILE A 248 -31.69 -36.19 49.38
N HIS A 249 -30.73 -35.29 49.59
CA HIS A 249 -30.86 -33.90 49.19
C HIS A 249 -30.81 -33.85 47.67
N ILE A 250 -31.98 -33.77 47.05
CA ILE A 250 -32.10 -33.71 45.60
C ILE A 250 -31.70 -32.30 45.16
N PRO A 251 -30.71 -32.16 44.25
CA PRO A 251 -30.31 -30.85 43.76
C PRO A 251 -31.50 -30.16 43.09
N ASP A 252 -31.73 -28.90 43.47
CA ASP A 252 -32.87 -28.13 42.99
C ASP A 252 -32.77 -27.84 41.49
N THR A 253 -33.61 -28.52 40.71
CA THR A 253 -33.75 -28.34 39.25
C THR A 253 -34.14 -26.90 38.85
N SER A 254 -34.66 -26.11 39.80
CA SER A 254 -34.95 -24.69 39.58
C SER A 254 -33.71 -23.88 39.21
N CYS A 255 -32.55 -24.24 39.78
CA CYS A 255 -31.28 -23.56 39.53
C CYS A 255 -30.82 -23.79 38.09
N SER A 256 -30.71 -25.06 37.64
CA SER A 256 -30.31 -25.39 36.28
C SER A 256 -31.24 -24.78 35.21
N ARG A 257 -32.55 -24.69 35.49
CA ARG A 257 -33.50 -24.04 34.58
C ARG A 257 -33.24 -22.54 34.47
N ARG A 258 -32.95 -21.85 35.59
CA ARG A 258 -32.57 -20.43 35.57
C ARG A 258 -31.28 -20.21 34.80
N TRP A 259 -30.27 -21.07 34.98
CA TRP A 259 -29.03 -21.03 34.20
C TRP A 259 -29.25 -21.22 32.70
N CYS A 260 -30.09 -22.20 32.30
CA CYS A 260 -30.41 -22.43 30.90
C CYS A 260 -31.03 -21.19 30.24
N TYR A 261 -32.03 -20.57 30.89
CA TYR A 261 -32.62 -19.33 30.40
C TYR A 261 -31.64 -18.16 30.41
N GLY A 262 -30.87 -18.00 31.49
CA GLY A 262 -29.88 -16.95 31.62
C GLY A 262 -28.84 -17.00 30.51
N LEU A 263 -28.31 -18.19 30.21
CA LEU A 263 -27.38 -18.36 29.10
C LEU A 263 -28.04 -18.01 27.75
N HIS A 264 -29.23 -18.52 27.44
CA HIS A 264 -29.88 -18.17 26.18
C HIS A 264 -30.16 -16.66 26.03
N ILE A 265 -30.57 -15.98 27.12
CA ILE A 265 -30.77 -14.53 27.13
C ILE A 265 -29.45 -13.79 26.88
N VAL A 266 -28.37 -14.20 27.54
CA VAL A 266 -27.03 -13.63 27.33
C VAL A 266 -26.58 -13.83 25.88
N LEU A 267 -26.83 -15.00 25.31
CA LEU A 267 -26.50 -15.30 23.91
C LEU A 267 -27.26 -14.38 22.95
N VAL A 268 -28.57 -14.19 23.14
CA VAL A 268 -29.37 -13.27 22.31
C VAL A 268 -28.88 -11.83 22.48
N ALA A 269 -28.65 -11.39 23.72
CA ALA A 269 -28.15 -10.04 24.02
C ALA A 269 -26.79 -9.77 23.35
N LEU A 270 -25.87 -10.74 23.37
CA LEU A 270 -24.58 -10.64 22.70
C LEU A 270 -24.75 -10.40 21.20
N HIS A 271 -25.61 -11.17 20.53
CA HIS A 271 -25.85 -10.99 19.09
C HIS A 271 -26.56 -9.67 18.77
N VAL A 272 -27.44 -9.18 19.66
CA VAL A 272 -28.04 -7.84 19.52
C VAL A 272 -26.96 -6.75 19.62
N VAL A 273 -26.02 -6.85 20.57
CA VAL A 273 -24.89 -5.92 20.67
C VAL A 273 -24.04 -5.95 19.40
N LEU A 274 -23.72 -7.13 18.88
CA LEU A 274 -22.99 -7.27 17.61
C LEU A 274 -23.74 -6.63 16.43
N LEU A 275 -25.07 -6.78 16.37
CA LEU A 275 -25.89 -6.13 15.36
C LEU A 275 -25.87 -4.60 15.50
N VAL A 276 -25.90 -4.08 16.72
CA VAL A 276 -25.81 -2.62 16.98
C VAL A 276 -24.44 -2.09 16.56
N LEU A 277 -23.36 -2.81 16.87
CA LEU A 277 -22.01 -2.47 16.40
C LEU A 277 -21.97 -2.44 14.87
N LEU A 278 -22.49 -3.48 14.21
CA LEU A 278 -22.58 -3.55 12.75
C LEU A 278 -23.32 -2.35 12.13
N VAL A 279 -24.36 -1.81 12.79
CA VAL A 279 -25.10 -0.65 12.28
C VAL A 279 -24.34 0.67 12.46
N HIS A 280 -23.56 0.81 13.53
CA HIS A 280 -22.84 2.06 13.85
C HIS A 280 -21.44 2.10 13.25
N HIS A 281 -20.93 0.98 12.76
CA HIS A 281 -19.59 0.82 12.21
C HIS A 281 -18.42 1.37 13.08
N PRO A 282 -18.42 1.25 14.43
CA PRO A 282 -17.30 1.70 15.24
C PRO A 282 -16.02 0.90 14.94
N GLU A 283 -16.15 -0.30 14.36
CA GLU A 283 -15.03 -1.13 13.93
C GLU A 283 -14.12 -0.44 12.90
N HIS A 284 -14.65 0.51 12.11
CA HIS A 284 -13.85 1.25 11.14
C HIS A 284 -12.84 2.22 11.79
N SER A 285 -13.02 2.60 13.04
CA SER A 285 -12.03 3.41 13.77
C SER A 285 -10.85 2.60 14.31
N VAL A 286 -10.99 1.27 14.41
CA VAL A 286 -9.95 0.40 14.95
C VAL A 286 -9.07 -0.08 13.82
N VAL A 287 -7.98 0.65 13.61
CA VAL A 287 -6.99 0.36 12.59
C VAL A 287 -5.69 -0.08 13.26
N ILE A 288 -5.15 -1.22 12.85
CA ILE A 288 -3.91 -1.79 13.40
C ILE A 288 -2.89 -1.96 12.27
N PRO A 289 -1.62 -1.57 12.47
CA PRO A 289 -0.56 -1.78 11.49
C PRO A 289 -0.36 -3.28 11.17
N PHE A 290 0.03 -3.59 9.93
CA PHE A 290 0.03 -4.95 9.35
C PHE A 290 1.07 -5.93 9.91
N GLU A 291 1.93 -5.51 10.85
CA GLU A 291 3.15 -6.25 11.20
C GLU A 291 2.93 -7.58 11.95
N THR A 292 1.72 -7.94 12.38
CA THR A 292 1.50 -9.13 13.21
C THR A 292 0.40 -10.07 12.70
N ASN A 293 0.79 -11.05 11.86
CA ASN A 293 -0.03 -12.22 11.52
C ASN A 293 -0.51 -13.02 12.77
N ILE A 294 0.16 -12.81 13.90
CA ILE A 294 -0.16 -13.41 15.20
C ILE A 294 -1.50 -12.86 15.73
N LEU A 295 -1.79 -11.57 15.53
CA LEU A 295 -3.00 -10.96 16.07
C LEU A 295 -4.25 -11.47 15.36
N THR A 296 -4.19 -11.60 14.03
CA THR A 296 -5.32 -12.06 13.22
C THR A 296 -5.67 -13.52 13.54
N THR A 297 -4.65 -14.37 13.58
CA THR A 297 -4.78 -15.79 13.95
C THR A 297 -5.23 -15.94 15.41
N GLY A 298 -4.64 -15.15 16.31
CA GLY A 298 -4.94 -15.18 17.74
C GLY A 298 -6.38 -14.77 18.05
N LEU A 299 -6.89 -13.71 17.42
CA LEU A 299 -8.28 -13.26 17.63
C LEU A 299 -9.28 -14.33 17.17
N SER A 300 -9.09 -14.90 15.97
CA SER A 300 -9.98 -15.93 15.44
C SER A 300 -9.98 -17.20 16.31
N ALA A 301 -8.79 -17.67 16.71
CA ALA A 301 -8.64 -18.83 17.59
C ALA A 301 -9.28 -18.59 18.98
N LEU A 302 -9.08 -17.40 19.56
CA LEU A 302 -9.66 -17.03 20.85
C LEU A 302 -11.19 -16.99 20.78
N LEU A 303 -11.75 -16.35 19.75
CA LEU A 303 -13.19 -16.24 19.56
C LEU A 303 -13.81 -17.63 19.40
N GLN A 304 -13.22 -18.50 18.57
CA GLN A 304 -13.69 -19.86 18.37
C GLN A 304 -13.64 -20.68 19.67
N ALA A 305 -12.55 -20.58 20.46
CA ALA A 305 -12.41 -21.29 21.72
C ALA A 305 -13.50 -20.89 22.73
N VAL A 306 -13.76 -19.59 22.89
CA VAL A 306 -14.79 -19.06 23.78
C VAL A 306 -16.18 -19.53 23.35
N TYR A 307 -16.52 -19.42 22.05
CA TYR A 307 -17.81 -19.87 21.54
C TYR A 307 -18.01 -21.38 21.67
N THR A 308 -16.96 -22.18 21.46
CA THR A 308 -17.00 -23.63 21.61
C THR A 308 -17.30 -24.02 23.05
N LEU A 309 -16.56 -23.44 24.00
CA LEU A 309 -16.75 -23.69 25.42
C LEU A 309 -18.17 -23.28 25.88
N TYR A 310 -18.62 -22.09 25.47
CA TYR A 310 -19.95 -21.59 25.78
C TYR A 310 -21.05 -22.52 25.24
N SER A 311 -20.92 -22.93 23.98
CA SER A 311 -21.87 -23.82 23.30
C SER A 311 -21.94 -25.20 23.97
N ALA A 312 -20.79 -25.75 24.39
CA ALA A 312 -20.73 -27.03 25.08
C ALA A 312 -21.49 -26.98 26.43
N ILE A 313 -21.27 -25.92 27.22
CA ILE A 313 -21.99 -25.70 28.49
C ILE A 313 -23.50 -25.57 28.23
N LEU A 314 -23.89 -24.79 27.23
CA LEU A 314 -25.29 -24.56 26.86
C LEU A 314 -26.00 -25.86 26.47
N VAL A 315 -25.37 -26.67 25.62
CA VAL A 315 -25.90 -27.98 25.19
C VAL A 315 -25.98 -28.94 26.36
N ALA A 316 -24.94 -29.05 27.19
CA ALA A 316 -24.92 -29.97 28.32
C ALA A 316 -26.06 -29.69 29.32
N ILE A 317 -26.27 -28.41 29.67
CA ILE A 317 -27.36 -28.02 30.60
C ILE A 317 -28.73 -28.29 29.97
N THR A 318 -28.91 -27.93 28.70
CA THR A 318 -30.20 -28.07 28.01
C THR A 318 -30.56 -29.54 27.78
N GLN A 319 -29.59 -30.36 27.36
CA GLN A 319 -29.73 -31.81 27.25
C GLN A 319 -30.14 -32.42 28.59
N ARG A 320 -29.45 -32.07 29.68
CA ARG A 320 -29.78 -32.60 31.02
C ARG A 320 -31.22 -32.25 31.41
N LEU A 321 -31.63 -31.00 31.23
CA LEU A 321 -32.99 -30.56 31.56
C LEU A 321 -34.06 -31.24 30.68
N ALA A 322 -33.79 -31.38 29.38
CA ALA A 322 -34.70 -32.05 28.44
C ALA A 322 -34.90 -33.52 28.83
N LEU A 323 -33.82 -34.24 29.16
CA LEU A 323 -33.89 -35.63 29.60
C LEU A 323 -34.62 -35.79 30.94
N CYS A 324 -34.30 -34.94 31.93
CA CYS A 324 -35.03 -34.95 33.21
C CYS A 324 -36.53 -34.73 33.01
N ARG A 325 -36.93 -33.84 32.10
CA ARG A 325 -38.34 -33.58 31.78
C ARG A 325 -39.00 -34.79 31.13
N ILE A 326 -38.32 -35.45 30.19
CA ILE A 326 -38.87 -36.60 29.46
C ILE A 326 -39.07 -37.79 30.40
N VAL A 327 -38.11 -38.05 31.28
CA VAL A 327 -38.19 -39.10 32.30
C VAL A 327 -39.27 -38.80 33.34
N GLY A 328 -39.43 -37.53 33.72
CA GLY A 328 -40.47 -37.10 34.66
C GLY A 328 -41.90 -37.16 34.09
N ASN A 329 -42.04 -37.09 32.77
CA ASN A 329 -43.33 -37.21 32.09
C ASN A 329 -43.64 -38.67 31.73
N ARG A 330 -44.92 -39.06 31.78
CA ARG A 330 -45.39 -40.39 31.38
C ARG A 330 -45.33 -40.55 29.85
N ARG A 331 -44.13 -40.75 29.30
CA ARG A 331 -43.88 -40.98 27.86
C ARG A 331 -43.64 -42.47 27.58
N LYS A 332 -43.78 -42.87 26.31
CA LYS A 332 -43.45 -44.22 25.86
C LYS A 332 -41.93 -44.43 25.98
N LEU A 333 -41.48 -45.63 26.32
CA LEU A 333 -40.06 -45.94 26.48
C LEU A 333 -39.27 -45.68 25.18
N THR A 334 -39.89 -45.96 24.03
CA THR A 334 -39.34 -45.62 22.70
C THR A 334 -39.05 -44.14 22.56
N THR A 335 -39.99 -43.27 22.97
CA THR A 335 -39.80 -41.82 22.92
C THR A 335 -38.61 -41.39 23.78
N VAL A 336 -38.47 -41.94 24.99
CA VAL A 336 -37.32 -41.63 25.87
C VAL A 336 -36.00 -42.05 25.21
N HIS A 337 -35.96 -43.28 24.69
CA HIS A 337 -34.80 -43.81 23.98
C HIS A 337 -34.43 -42.94 22.78
N ASP A 338 -35.39 -42.68 21.89
CA ASP A 338 -35.19 -41.92 20.66
C ASP A 338 -34.71 -40.50 20.94
N VAL A 339 -35.31 -39.80 21.91
CA VAL A 339 -34.88 -38.44 22.27
C VAL A 339 -33.51 -38.46 22.95
N SER A 340 -33.22 -39.43 23.81
CA SER A 340 -31.89 -39.56 24.42
C SER A 340 -30.80 -39.86 23.41
N GLY A 341 -31.09 -40.68 22.40
CA GLY A 341 -30.21 -40.94 21.27
C GLY A 341 -30.02 -39.70 20.41
N ALA A 342 -31.07 -38.93 20.14
CA ALA A 342 -30.99 -37.69 19.36
C ALA A 342 -30.06 -36.66 20.00
N TRP A 343 -30.00 -36.57 21.34
CA TRP A 343 -29.09 -35.64 22.02
C TRP A 343 -27.60 -36.01 21.95
N THR A 344 -27.24 -37.20 21.48
CA THR A 344 -25.82 -37.59 21.35
C THR A 344 -25.08 -36.84 20.24
N GLY A 345 -25.82 -36.23 19.30
CA GLY A 345 -25.25 -35.38 18.25
C GLY A 345 -26.20 -35.17 17.08
N ILE A 346 -25.89 -34.21 16.20
CA ILE A 346 -26.75 -33.85 15.08
C ILE A 346 -26.99 -35.01 14.11
N GLY A 347 -25.96 -35.82 13.82
CA GLY A 347 -26.09 -37.01 12.96
C GLY A 347 -27.05 -38.04 13.54
N ALA A 348 -26.97 -38.30 14.86
CA ALA A 348 -27.90 -39.19 15.55
C ALA A 348 -29.32 -38.61 15.56
N ALA A 349 -29.48 -37.30 15.77
CA ALA A 349 -30.78 -36.63 15.74
C ALA A 349 -31.46 -36.75 14.37
N ILE A 350 -30.73 -36.49 13.28
CA ILE A 350 -31.24 -36.62 11.91
C ILE A 350 -31.61 -38.08 11.60
N HIS A 351 -30.76 -39.04 12.00
CA HIS A 351 -31.05 -40.45 11.80
C HIS A 351 -32.32 -40.88 12.53
N VAL A 352 -32.48 -40.49 13.81
CA VAL A 352 -33.68 -40.76 14.59
C VAL A 352 -34.90 -40.07 13.97
N PHE A 353 -34.77 -38.83 13.50
CA PHE A 353 -35.84 -38.11 12.81
C PHE A 353 -36.29 -38.83 11.53
N TRP A 354 -35.34 -39.33 10.74
CA TRP A 354 -35.63 -40.14 9.55
C TRP A 354 -36.37 -41.42 9.90
N GLN A 355 -35.93 -42.15 10.94
CA GLN A 355 -36.63 -43.35 11.40
C GLN A 355 -38.07 -43.06 11.88
N GLN A 356 -38.32 -41.88 12.46
CA GLN A 356 -39.67 -41.49 12.89
C GLN A 356 -40.65 -41.31 11.74
N HIS A 357 -40.18 -41.10 10.52
CA HIS A 357 -41.03 -41.05 9.33
C HIS A 357 -41.69 -42.42 9.04
N GLN A 358 -41.06 -43.52 9.47
CA GLN A 358 -41.62 -44.86 9.31
C GLN A 358 -42.54 -45.24 10.47
N VAL A 359 -42.22 -44.80 11.71
CA VAL A 359 -42.99 -45.12 12.91
C VAL A 359 -43.06 -43.89 13.81
N ALA A 360 -44.18 -43.15 13.73
CA ALA A 360 -44.39 -41.91 14.48
C ALA A 360 -44.61 -42.18 15.98
N SER A 361 -43.58 -41.96 16.81
CA SER A 361 -43.67 -42.01 18.27
C SER A 361 -43.64 -40.63 18.92
N SER A 362 -42.78 -39.71 18.44
CA SER A 362 -42.65 -38.34 18.97
C SER A 362 -41.96 -37.38 17.99
N ILE A 363 -42.57 -37.16 16.82
CA ILE A 363 -42.00 -36.31 15.75
C ILE A 363 -41.65 -34.92 16.28
N LEU A 364 -42.57 -34.27 17.02
CA LEU A 364 -42.39 -32.89 17.49
C LEU A 364 -41.21 -32.72 18.45
N GLU A 365 -41.01 -33.65 19.40
CA GLU A 365 -39.90 -33.56 20.35
C GLU A 365 -38.56 -33.77 19.64
N ILE A 366 -38.50 -34.69 18.67
CA ILE A 366 -37.29 -34.97 17.90
C ILE A 366 -36.98 -33.83 16.93
N THR A 367 -37.97 -33.27 16.24
CA THR A 367 -37.81 -32.05 15.43
C THR A 367 -37.23 -30.91 16.27
N THR A 368 -37.72 -30.73 17.50
CA THR A 368 -37.20 -29.71 18.42
C THR A 368 -35.72 -29.92 18.73
N VAL A 369 -35.29 -31.16 19.01
CA VAL A 369 -33.87 -31.49 19.26
C VAL A 369 -33.02 -31.25 18.00
N VAL A 370 -33.51 -31.68 16.82
CA VAL A 370 -32.82 -31.46 15.54
C VAL A 370 -32.66 -29.96 15.26
N THR A 371 -33.72 -29.17 15.37
CA THR A 371 -33.68 -27.71 15.16
C THR A 371 -32.77 -27.03 16.17
N TYR A 372 -32.77 -27.48 17.43
CA TYR A 372 -31.87 -26.98 18.47
C TYR A 372 -30.40 -27.25 18.11
N LEU A 373 -30.04 -28.50 17.79
CA LEU A 373 -28.66 -28.86 17.44
C LEU A 373 -28.19 -28.23 16.13
N ALA A 374 -29.10 -28.09 15.14
CA ALA A 374 -28.80 -27.37 13.90
C ALA A 374 -28.54 -25.87 14.16
N SER A 375 -29.32 -25.23 15.03
CA SER A 375 -29.10 -23.83 15.41
C SER A 375 -27.77 -23.64 16.15
N MET A 376 -27.41 -24.59 17.03
CA MET A 376 -26.09 -24.61 17.68
C MET A 376 -24.94 -24.79 16.68
N LEU A 377 -25.12 -25.63 15.65
CA LEU A 377 -24.14 -25.82 14.60
C LEU A 377 -23.93 -24.52 13.80
N VAL A 378 -25.01 -23.82 13.43
CA VAL A 378 -24.94 -22.51 12.75
C VAL A 378 -24.17 -21.50 13.58
N LEU A 379 -24.45 -21.41 14.89
CA LEU A 379 -23.69 -20.53 15.80
C LEU A 379 -22.21 -20.91 15.87
N HIS A 380 -21.90 -22.19 15.98
CA HIS A 380 -20.53 -22.67 16.08
C HIS A 380 -19.74 -22.37 14.80
N ILE A 381 -20.28 -22.68 13.63
CA ILE A 381 -19.64 -22.41 12.33
C ILE A 381 -19.54 -20.89 12.07
N GLY A 382 -20.61 -20.15 12.37
CA GLY A 382 -20.65 -18.71 12.15
C GLY A 382 -19.66 -17.94 13.03
N SER A 383 -19.37 -18.43 14.23
CA SER A 383 -18.59 -17.71 15.25
C SER A 383 -17.22 -17.20 14.76
N SER A 384 -16.46 -17.99 14.02
CA SER A 384 -15.14 -17.61 13.49
C SER A 384 -15.21 -16.60 12.33
N SER A 385 -16.39 -16.38 11.76
CA SER A 385 -16.63 -15.47 10.64
C SER A 385 -17.28 -14.15 11.05
N ILE A 386 -17.73 -14.01 12.30
CA ILE A 386 -18.41 -12.80 12.80
C ILE A 386 -17.46 -11.60 12.75
N MET A 387 -16.22 -11.77 13.23
CA MET A 387 -15.20 -10.73 13.23
C MET A 387 -14.01 -11.22 12.42
N GLN A 388 -13.67 -10.48 11.38
CA GLN A 388 -12.51 -10.78 10.54
C GLN A 388 -11.67 -9.53 10.38
N TRP A 389 -10.35 -9.69 10.41
CA TRP A 389 -9.47 -8.62 9.98
C TRP A 389 -9.49 -8.58 8.46
N GLN A 390 -9.81 -7.43 7.90
CA GLN A 390 -9.73 -7.19 6.46
C GLN A 390 -8.55 -6.28 6.17
N VAL A 391 -7.69 -6.68 5.23
CA VAL A 391 -6.65 -5.80 4.71
C VAL A 391 -7.31 -4.71 3.88
N PHE A 392 -6.92 -3.46 4.10
CA PHE A 392 -7.26 -2.35 3.22
C PHE A 392 -6.04 -1.46 2.99
N ASN A 393 -6.02 -0.82 1.82
CA ASN A 393 -5.00 0.17 1.48
C ASN A 393 -5.39 1.49 2.13
N SER A 394 -4.59 1.91 3.11
CA SER A 394 -4.73 3.22 3.74
C SER A 394 -3.61 4.13 3.24
N THR A 395 -3.96 5.36 2.88
CA THR A 395 -2.98 6.40 2.57
C THR A 395 -2.60 7.10 3.87
N LEU A 396 -1.39 6.85 4.36
CA LEU A 396 -0.83 7.60 5.48
C LEU A 396 0.06 8.71 4.92
N VAL A 397 -0.24 9.96 5.26
CA VAL A 397 0.66 11.10 5.01
C VAL A 397 1.74 11.04 6.09
N ASN A 398 2.97 10.72 5.70
CA ASN A 398 4.14 10.79 6.58
C ASN A 398 5.03 11.93 6.11
N THR A 399 5.62 12.67 7.04
CA THR A 399 6.67 13.64 6.73
C THR A 399 8.02 12.93 6.75
N LEU A 400 8.76 12.96 5.64
CA LEU A 400 10.17 12.54 5.59
C LEU A 400 11.04 13.76 5.31
N THR A 401 12.22 13.78 5.92
CA THR A 401 13.26 14.74 5.58
C THR A 401 13.70 14.53 4.13
N SER A 402 13.82 15.62 3.40
CA SER A 402 14.21 15.68 2.00
C SER A 402 15.33 16.69 1.82
N ASP A 403 16.25 16.40 0.92
CA ASP A 403 17.28 17.35 0.53
C ASP A 403 16.68 18.28 -0.53
N LEU A 404 16.70 19.58 -0.25
CA LEU A 404 16.30 20.64 -1.17
C LEU A 404 17.26 20.64 -2.35
N ALA A 405 16.75 20.28 -3.53
CA ALA A 405 17.58 20.15 -4.72
C ALA A 405 17.83 21.52 -5.37
N PHE A 406 16.91 22.46 -5.18
CA PHE A 406 17.06 23.85 -5.59
C PHE A 406 17.30 24.73 -4.36
N PRO A 407 18.25 25.68 -4.40
CA PRO A 407 18.46 26.58 -3.29
C PRO A 407 17.22 27.44 -3.07
N SER A 408 16.86 27.69 -1.81
CA SER A 408 15.83 28.68 -1.51
C SER A 408 16.22 30.06 -2.10
N ASN A 409 15.24 30.94 -2.28
CA ASN A 409 15.31 32.26 -2.96
C ASN A 409 16.41 33.23 -2.43
N VAL A 410 17.26 32.78 -1.51
CA VAL A 410 18.28 33.53 -0.78
C VAL A 410 19.70 33.20 -1.23
N VAL A 411 19.91 32.20 -2.11
CA VAL A 411 21.28 31.87 -2.53
C VAL A 411 21.78 32.88 -3.56
N ASP A 412 22.76 33.65 -3.10
CA ASP A 412 23.58 34.54 -3.91
C ASP A 412 24.42 33.72 -4.90
N THR A 413 23.86 33.50 -6.08
CA THR A 413 24.48 32.76 -7.19
C THR A 413 25.77 33.40 -7.69
N SER A 414 26.09 34.64 -7.28
CA SER A 414 27.37 35.28 -7.56
C SER A 414 28.55 34.66 -6.81
N GLN A 415 28.29 33.93 -5.71
CA GLN A 415 29.33 33.29 -4.90
C GLN A 415 29.77 31.92 -5.42
N LEU A 416 29.05 31.36 -6.40
CA LEU A 416 29.34 30.05 -6.96
C LEU A 416 30.65 30.12 -7.78
N ARG A 417 31.57 29.18 -7.53
CA ARG A 417 32.84 29.04 -8.28
C ARG A 417 32.63 28.15 -9.50
N TRP A 418 31.78 28.65 -10.35
CA TRP A 418 31.46 28.22 -11.70
C TRP A 418 32.57 27.58 -12.54
N GLU A 419 33.80 28.09 -12.44
CA GLU A 419 34.98 27.53 -13.12
C GLU A 419 35.21 26.04 -12.80
N TRP A 420 34.75 25.58 -11.63
CA TRP A 420 35.00 24.22 -11.12
C TRP A 420 33.89 23.23 -11.51
N ILE A 421 32.71 23.75 -11.86
CA ILE A 421 31.53 22.96 -12.20
C ILE A 421 31.61 22.46 -13.65
N PHE A 422 32.21 23.26 -14.52
CA PHE A 422 32.26 23.02 -15.96
C PHE A 422 32.91 21.68 -16.38
N PRO A 423 34.07 21.26 -15.82
CA PRO A 423 34.66 19.96 -16.15
C PRO A 423 33.75 18.77 -15.81
N VAL A 424 32.92 18.91 -14.77
CA VAL A 424 32.07 17.83 -14.26
C VAL A 424 30.93 17.52 -15.24
N LEU A 425 30.31 18.54 -15.83
CA LEU A 425 29.25 18.37 -16.85
C LEU A 425 29.70 17.57 -18.05
N GLN A 426 30.95 17.78 -18.47
CA GLN A 426 31.49 17.05 -19.60
C GLN A 426 31.59 15.55 -19.27
N SER A 427 31.98 15.23 -18.04
CA SER A 427 32.09 13.84 -17.56
C SER A 427 30.73 13.18 -17.32
N SER A 428 29.73 13.92 -16.84
CA SER A 428 28.40 13.37 -16.54
C SER A 428 27.64 12.95 -17.80
N SER A 429 27.90 13.59 -18.93
CA SER A 429 27.33 13.18 -20.22
C SER A 429 27.85 11.82 -20.74
N LEU A 430 28.98 11.35 -20.22
CA LEU A 430 29.67 10.16 -20.70
C LEU A 430 29.41 8.93 -19.84
N ASP A 431 28.98 9.11 -18.59
CA ASP A 431 28.85 8.01 -17.64
C ASP A 431 27.39 7.85 -17.20
N ALA A 432 26.72 6.85 -17.78
CA ALA A 432 25.35 6.45 -17.41
C ALA A 432 25.22 5.99 -15.93
N SER A 433 26.34 5.96 -15.19
CA SER A 433 26.40 5.64 -13.77
C SER A 433 26.14 6.84 -12.85
N VAL A 434 26.20 8.08 -13.34
CA VAL A 434 25.86 9.25 -12.52
C VAL A 434 24.35 9.29 -12.35
N SER A 435 23.89 9.02 -11.13
CA SER A 435 22.47 9.09 -10.77
C SER A 435 21.95 10.50 -11.01
N THR A 436 21.06 10.68 -11.98
CA THR A 436 20.34 11.95 -12.21
C THR A 436 19.16 12.09 -11.24
N TYR A 437 19.23 11.49 -10.06
CA TYR A 437 18.21 11.60 -9.04
C TYR A 437 18.10 13.06 -8.58
N GLY A 438 16.88 13.58 -8.50
CA GLY A 438 16.63 15.01 -8.31
C GLY A 438 16.65 15.86 -9.58
N LEU A 439 16.84 15.26 -10.76
CA LEU A 439 16.83 15.94 -12.06
C LEU A 439 15.91 15.23 -13.07
N SER A 440 15.01 15.97 -13.71
CA SER A 440 14.17 15.49 -14.81
C SER A 440 13.97 16.59 -15.85
N ASN A 441 14.53 16.40 -17.05
CA ASN A 441 14.51 17.39 -18.14
C ASN A 441 15.06 18.77 -17.69
N ASN A 442 14.22 19.79 -17.68
CA ASN A 442 14.51 21.15 -17.23
C ASN A 442 13.97 21.42 -15.80
N THR A 443 13.75 20.37 -15.02
CA THR A 443 13.18 20.45 -13.68
C THR A 443 14.08 19.76 -12.67
N ILE A 444 14.40 20.48 -11.59
CA ILE A 444 15.13 19.99 -10.42
C ILE A 444 14.11 19.75 -9.32
N TYR A 445 14.13 18.61 -8.64
CA TYR A 445 13.14 18.29 -7.61
C TYR A 445 13.81 17.75 -6.34
N ASP A 446 13.19 18.05 -5.20
CA ASP A 446 13.73 17.65 -3.90
C ASP A 446 13.82 16.13 -3.76
N MET A 447 14.85 15.68 -3.03
CA MET A 447 15.19 14.27 -2.92
C MET A 447 14.85 13.74 -1.52
N PRO A 448 13.72 13.04 -1.35
CA PRO A 448 13.34 12.50 -0.06
C PRO A 448 14.31 11.41 0.38
N GLN A 449 14.69 11.44 1.66
CA GLN A 449 15.56 10.46 2.30
C GLN A 449 14.74 9.22 2.65
N VAL A 450 14.61 8.31 1.69
CA VAL A 450 13.81 7.08 1.83
C VAL A 450 14.61 6.00 2.56
N PRO A 451 14.15 5.48 3.72
CA PRO A 451 14.77 4.30 4.33
C PRO A 451 14.69 3.10 3.37
N THR A 452 15.79 2.36 3.24
CA THR A 452 16.03 1.29 2.25
C THR A 452 14.99 0.15 2.20
N ASN A 453 14.09 0.05 3.17
CA ASN A 453 13.09 -1.01 3.29
C ASN A 453 11.64 -0.55 3.16
N ALA A 454 11.40 0.73 2.88
CA ALA A 454 10.05 1.26 2.88
C ALA A 454 9.44 1.24 1.47
N ALA A 455 8.30 0.54 1.36
CA ALA A 455 7.48 0.53 0.15
C ALA A 455 6.66 1.82 0.07
N PHE A 456 7.30 2.91 -0.36
CA PHE A 456 6.61 4.14 -0.75
C PHE A 456 6.34 4.12 -2.24
N LEU A 457 5.15 4.54 -2.67
CA LEU A 457 4.83 4.69 -4.10
C LEU A 457 5.05 6.13 -4.56
N GLU A 458 4.54 7.10 -3.80
CA GLU A 458 4.45 8.50 -4.25
C GLU A 458 4.87 9.48 -3.14
N ALA A 459 5.67 10.48 -3.50
CA ALA A 459 6.04 11.59 -2.64
C ALA A 459 5.58 12.91 -3.26
N SER A 460 5.13 13.86 -2.45
CA SER A 460 4.95 15.24 -2.89
C SER A 460 6.24 16.00 -2.59
N VAL A 461 6.95 16.39 -3.63
CA VAL A 461 8.25 17.09 -3.55
C VAL A 461 8.10 18.47 -4.17
N ASN A 462 8.90 19.47 -3.75
CA ASN A 462 8.97 20.70 -4.52
C ASN A 462 9.82 20.46 -5.76
N ALA A 463 9.34 20.93 -6.90
CA ALA A 463 10.03 20.82 -8.17
C ALA A 463 10.19 22.21 -8.77
N THR A 464 11.43 22.61 -9.03
CA THR A 464 11.78 23.87 -9.66
C THR A 464 12.08 23.65 -11.13
N THR A 465 11.19 24.13 -11.99
CA THR A 465 11.36 24.11 -13.44
C THR A 465 12.03 25.39 -13.90
N ILE A 466 13.14 25.25 -14.63
CA ILE A 466 13.80 26.37 -15.29
C ILE A 466 13.22 26.52 -16.69
N SER A 467 12.72 27.71 -16.98
CA SER A 467 12.21 28.07 -18.30
C SER A 467 13.03 29.21 -18.89
N VAL A 468 13.19 29.17 -20.21
CA VAL A 468 13.96 30.17 -20.96
C VAL A 468 13.07 30.74 -22.03
N GLN A 469 13.07 32.06 -22.16
CA GLN A 469 12.36 32.77 -23.22
C GLN A 469 13.36 33.57 -24.05
N CYS A 470 13.47 33.21 -25.33
CA CYS A 470 14.40 33.81 -26.28
C CYS A 470 13.68 34.70 -27.29
N GLY A 471 14.34 35.76 -27.75
CA GLY A 471 13.89 36.55 -28.89
C GLY A 471 15.09 37.11 -29.67
N LEU A 472 14.87 37.61 -30.88
CA LEU A 472 15.92 38.20 -31.68
C LEU A 472 16.11 39.69 -31.33
N VAL A 473 17.35 40.12 -31.13
CA VAL A 473 17.68 41.51 -30.81
C VAL A 473 17.50 42.38 -32.07
N PRO A 474 16.67 43.44 -32.01
CA PRO A 474 16.45 44.32 -33.16
C PRO A 474 17.53 45.40 -33.29
N ASN A 475 17.56 46.07 -34.44
CA ASN A 475 18.38 47.25 -34.76
C ASN A 475 19.89 47.01 -34.54
N LEU A 476 20.39 45.90 -35.08
CA LEU A 476 21.81 45.55 -35.01
C LEU A 476 22.62 46.38 -36.00
N THR A 477 23.70 46.99 -35.52
CA THR A 477 24.69 47.67 -36.35
C THR A 477 26.06 47.06 -36.15
N PHE A 478 26.63 46.52 -37.23
CA PHE A 478 27.92 45.84 -37.25
C PHE A 478 28.99 46.80 -37.75
N THR A 479 29.98 47.11 -36.91
CA THR A 479 31.11 47.96 -37.28
C THR A 479 32.39 47.14 -37.21
N ALA A 480 33.02 46.88 -38.37
CA ALA A 480 34.31 46.22 -38.41
C ALA A 480 35.41 47.17 -37.97
N THR A 481 36.19 46.76 -36.97
CA THR A 481 37.41 47.42 -36.52
C THR A 481 38.58 46.50 -36.79
N SER A 482 39.47 46.90 -37.70
CA SER A 482 40.73 46.19 -37.93
C SER A 482 41.73 46.58 -36.84
N SER A 483 42.01 45.68 -35.90
CA SER A 483 43.08 45.87 -34.93
C SER A 483 44.36 45.23 -35.46
N ASP A 484 45.34 46.05 -35.87
CA ASP A 484 46.68 45.57 -36.19
C ASP A 484 47.44 45.27 -34.89
N GLN A 485 47.44 44.01 -34.45
CA GLN A 485 48.16 43.58 -33.24
C GLN A 485 49.67 43.35 -33.45
N GLY A 486 50.26 43.81 -34.57
CA GLY A 486 51.72 43.85 -34.75
C GLY A 486 52.40 42.50 -35.01
N ALA A 487 51.63 41.40 -35.14
CA ALA A 487 52.12 40.06 -35.47
C ALA A 487 51.84 39.64 -36.93
N GLY A 488 51.36 40.56 -37.78
CA GLY A 488 50.91 40.24 -39.14
C GLY A 488 49.60 39.44 -39.21
N LEU A 489 48.99 39.14 -38.06
CA LEU A 489 47.62 38.64 -37.94
C LEU A 489 46.68 39.84 -37.82
N ILE A 490 45.96 40.13 -38.90
CA ILE A 490 44.85 41.08 -38.89
C ILE A 490 43.64 40.32 -38.35
N LEU A 491 43.35 40.50 -37.06
CA LEU A 491 42.08 40.07 -36.49
C LEU A 491 41.09 41.21 -36.74
N GLU A 492 40.14 40.96 -37.65
CA GLU A 492 38.96 41.81 -37.72
C GLU A 492 38.15 41.56 -36.45
N GLU A 493 37.80 42.64 -35.76
CA GLU A 493 36.95 42.62 -34.59
C GLU A 493 35.68 43.37 -34.95
N TYR A 494 34.52 42.77 -34.72
CA TYR A 494 33.23 43.37 -35.02
C TYR A 494 32.65 43.95 -33.74
N HIS A 495 32.55 45.27 -33.72
CA HIS A 495 31.82 45.98 -32.69
C HIS A 495 30.34 46.03 -33.10
N ILE A 496 29.52 45.22 -32.44
CA ILE A 496 28.08 45.13 -32.66
C ILE A 496 27.39 46.01 -31.66
N THR A 497 26.73 47.07 -32.11
CA THR A 497 25.84 47.88 -31.26
C THR A 497 24.39 47.52 -31.54
N PHE A 498 23.57 47.52 -30.50
CA PHE A 498 22.13 47.34 -30.61
C PHE A 498 21.39 48.43 -29.85
N SER A 499 20.21 48.79 -30.34
CA SER A 499 19.33 49.76 -29.70
C SER A 499 17.94 49.17 -29.54
N GLN A 500 17.45 49.16 -28.30
CA GLN A 500 16.12 48.68 -27.99
C GLN A 500 15.24 49.87 -27.56
N ASN A 501 14.02 49.92 -28.08
CA ASN A 501 13.08 51.01 -27.80
C ASN A 501 12.86 51.16 -26.28
N GLY A 502 13.45 52.21 -25.69
CA GLY A 502 13.31 52.54 -24.27
C GLY A 502 14.32 51.93 -23.31
N SER A 503 15.35 51.22 -23.81
CA SER A 503 16.46 50.67 -23.00
C SER A 503 17.81 51.26 -23.44
N ASP A 504 18.80 51.19 -22.56
CA ASP A 504 20.19 51.54 -22.85
C ASP A 504 20.72 50.74 -24.05
N ASN A 505 21.55 51.40 -24.87
CA ASN A 505 22.27 50.75 -25.96
C ASN A 505 23.31 49.80 -25.35
N GLY A 506 23.44 48.60 -25.92
CA GLY A 506 24.52 47.70 -25.59
C GLY A 506 25.48 47.53 -26.77
N SER A 507 26.68 47.07 -26.46
CA SER A 507 27.66 46.67 -27.46
C SER A 507 28.28 45.32 -27.13
N PHE A 508 28.62 44.58 -28.18
CA PHE A 508 29.41 43.36 -28.11
C PHE A 508 30.61 43.50 -29.02
N THR A 509 31.67 42.82 -28.65
CA THR A 509 32.87 42.74 -29.45
C THR A 509 33.07 41.28 -29.84
N VAL A 510 32.97 40.98 -31.14
CA VAL A 510 32.98 39.59 -31.65
C VAL A 510 34.03 39.41 -32.73
N ILE A 511 34.69 38.25 -32.77
CA ILE A 511 35.63 37.89 -33.83
C ILE A 511 34.80 37.23 -34.95
N PRO A 512 35.02 37.53 -36.25
CA PRO A 512 34.24 36.98 -37.35
C PRO A 512 34.40 35.47 -37.42
N MET A 513 33.34 34.82 -37.90
CA MET A 513 33.21 33.39 -37.76
C MET A 513 32.64 32.73 -38.99
N TRP A 514 32.82 31.41 -39.01
CA TRP A 514 32.37 30.52 -40.05
C TRP A 514 30.83 30.47 -40.09
N LYS A 515 30.30 30.06 -41.24
CA LYS A 515 28.86 29.85 -41.40
C LYS A 515 28.39 28.75 -40.44
N ASP A 516 27.13 28.87 -40.04
CA ASP A 516 26.43 27.88 -39.25
C ASP A 516 27.03 27.64 -37.83
N LEU A 517 27.01 28.67 -37.01
CA LEU A 517 27.58 28.68 -35.67
C LEU A 517 26.64 29.38 -34.69
N VAL A 518 26.57 28.87 -33.45
CA VAL A 518 25.87 29.48 -32.32
C VAL A 518 26.88 29.76 -31.21
N LEU A 519 26.90 30.96 -30.64
CA LEU A 519 27.90 31.36 -29.64
C LEU A 519 27.32 32.22 -28.54
N SER A 520 27.64 31.87 -27.29
CA SER A 520 27.30 32.68 -26.11
C SER A 520 28.22 33.89 -26.00
N TYR A 521 27.68 35.07 -25.69
CA TYR A 521 28.42 36.32 -25.51
C TYR A 521 28.00 37.08 -24.26
N THR A 522 28.99 37.70 -23.61
CA THR A 522 28.81 38.79 -22.63
C THR A 522 28.80 40.15 -23.34
N PRO A 523 27.81 41.02 -23.09
CA PRO A 523 27.88 42.40 -23.52
C PRO A 523 28.92 43.19 -22.74
N ASP A 524 29.53 44.17 -23.41
CA ASP A 524 30.34 45.18 -22.76
C ASP A 524 29.42 46.05 -21.89
N SER A 525 29.84 46.27 -20.64
CA SER A 525 29.13 46.74 -19.42
C SER A 525 28.11 47.92 -19.46
N GLN A 526 27.64 48.39 -20.61
CA GLN A 526 26.84 49.62 -20.75
C GLN A 526 25.31 49.42 -20.76
N CYS A 527 24.80 48.20 -20.63
CA CYS A 527 23.37 47.94 -20.73
C CYS A 527 22.78 47.41 -19.42
N ALA A 528 21.77 48.09 -18.86
CA ALA A 528 21.19 47.77 -17.56
C ALA A 528 20.49 46.40 -17.49
N ALA A 529 19.84 45.97 -18.59
CA ALA A 529 19.14 44.67 -18.68
C ALA A 529 20.06 43.49 -19.05
N CYS A 530 21.29 43.79 -19.43
CA CYS A 530 22.23 42.82 -19.96
C CYS A 530 22.82 41.82 -18.95
N PRO A 531 23.02 42.16 -17.66
CA PRO A 531 23.51 41.20 -16.67
C PRO A 531 22.56 40.00 -16.47
N GLN A 532 21.31 40.11 -16.92
CA GLN A 532 20.23 39.14 -16.71
C GLN A 532 19.78 38.44 -18.01
N THR A 533 20.50 38.69 -19.10
CA THR A 533 20.15 38.18 -20.43
C THR A 533 21.31 37.42 -21.02
N LEU A 534 21.03 36.23 -21.55
CA LEU A 534 21.99 35.43 -22.30
C LEU A 534 21.95 35.86 -23.77
N PHE A 535 23.08 36.24 -24.33
CA PHE A 535 23.16 36.59 -25.75
C PHE A 535 23.80 35.45 -26.53
N TYR A 536 23.12 35.03 -27.60
CA TYR A 536 23.57 34.01 -28.53
C TYR A 536 23.73 34.61 -29.93
N LEU A 537 24.95 34.68 -30.43
CA LEU A 537 25.25 35.02 -31.83
C LEU A 537 24.99 33.78 -32.69
N MET A 538 24.18 33.91 -33.74
CA MET A 538 23.77 32.80 -34.59
C MET A 538 24.01 33.13 -36.06
N THR A 539 24.77 32.30 -36.75
CA THR A 539 25.03 32.38 -38.21
C THR A 539 24.38 31.21 -38.97
N THR A 540 23.62 30.37 -38.28
CA THR A 540 22.88 29.23 -38.85
C THR A 540 21.63 29.65 -39.59
N GLY A 541 21.11 28.74 -40.43
CA GLY A 541 19.76 28.86 -40.97
C GLY A 541 18.73 28.99 -39.84
N ILE A 542 18.12 30.17 -39.71
CA ILE A 542 17.03 30.45 -38.78
C ILE A 542 15.80 30.80 -39.61
N ASP A 543 14.66 30.22 -39.25
CA ASP A 543 13.37 30.55 -39.88
C ASP A 543 12.80 31.84 -39.26
N VAL A 544 13.21 32.97 -39.83
CA VAL A 544 12.77 34.31 -39.41
C VAL A 544 11.68 34.79 -40.37
N ASP A 545 10.55 35.22 -39.78
CA ASP A 545 9.45 35.88 -40.48
C ASP A 545 10.00 37.06 -41.30
N GLU A 546 9.61 37.13 -42.58
CA GLU A 546 10.08 38.17 -43.50
C GLU A 546 9.78 39.59 -42.98
N SER A 547 8.73 39.76 -42.18
CA SER A 547 8.34 41.06 -41.61
C SER A 547 9.37 41.65 -40.62
N ILE A 548 10.15 40.81 -39.94
CA ILE A 548 11.15 41.26 -38.96
C ILE A 548 12.58 41.08 -39.44
N ARG A 549 12.81 40.34 -40.54
CA ARG A 549 14.14 39.94 -41.02
C ARG A 549 15.11 41.12 -41.15
N ASP A 550 14.70 42.20 -41.79
CA ASP A 550 15.56 43.38 -42.01
C ASP A 550 15.88 44.15 -40.72
N THR A 551 15.13 43.90 -39.64
CA THR A 551 15.32 44.58 -38.35
C THR A 551 16.16 43.76 -37.38
N VAL A 552 16.21 42.43 -37.51
CA VAL A 552 16.85 41.52 -36.54
C VAL A 552 18.08 40.80 -37.07
N ALA A 553 18.36 40.96 -38.37
CA ALA A 553 19.51 40.37 -39.03
C ALA A 553 20.48 41.46 -39.46
N GLY A 554 21.78 41.17 -39.38
CA GLY A 554 22.79 42.02 -40.02
C GLY A 554 23.79 41.21 -40.82
N ASN A 555 24.31 41.87 -41.85
CA ASN A 555 25.31 41.29 -42.73
C ASN A 555 26.69 41.47 -42.09
N MET A 556 27.30 40.35 -41.69
CA MET A 556 28.69 40.32 -41.29
C MET A 556 29.51 39.94 -42.52
N ASN A 557 30.23 40.92 -43.06
CA ASN A 557 31.27 40.63 -44.04
C ASN A 557 32.45 40.01 -43.32
N TRP A 558 33.20 39.13 -43.96
CA TRP A 558 34.46 38.62 -43.43
C TRP A 558 35.35 38.22 -44.58
N THR A 559 36.65 38.38 -44.37
CA THR A 559 37.66 38.03 -45.36
C THR A 559 38.38 36.77 -44.90
N TYR A 560 38.42 35.74 -45.73
CA TYR A 560 39.20 34.54 -45.44
C TYR A 560 40.09 34.16 -46.60
N THR A 561 41.24 33.58 -46.27
CA THR A 561 42.21 33.12 -47.25
C THR A 561 42.17 31.59 -47.25
N PRO A 562 41.49 30.95 -48.22
CA PRO A 562 41.53 29.49 -48.32
C PRO A 562 42.99 29.03 -48.54
N SER A 563 43.32 27.82 -48.11
CA SER A 563 44.68 27.26 -48.22
C SER A 563 45.18 27.31 -49.67
N GLY A 564 46.13 28.22 -49.94
CA GLY A 564 46.72 28.41 -51.26
C GLY A 564 45.91 29.29 -52.23
N GLY A 565 44.87 29.97 -51.76
CA GLY A 565 44.07 30.91 -52.55
C GLY A 565 44.29 32.38 -52.17
N GLU A 566 43.72 33.27 -52.97
CA GLU A 566 43.62 34.71 -52.66
C GLU A 566 42.57 34.95 -51.58
N PRO A 567 42.68 36.04 -50.79
CA PRO A 567 41.64 36.44 -49.84
C PRO A 567 40.27 36.57 -50.53
N GLN A 568 39.26 35.88 -49.97
CA GLN A 568 37.89 35.91 -50.43
C GLN A 568 37.01 36.62 -49.40
N ASN A 569 36.17 37.54 -49.87
CA ASN A 569 35.16 38.18 -49.04
C ASN A 569 33.88 37.34 -49.09
N SER A 570 33.36 37.00 -47.92
CA SER A 570 32.08 36.32 -47.76
C SER A 570 31.20 37.17 -46.85
N THR A 571 29.91 37.20 -47.15
CA THR A 571 28.92 37.86 -46.31
C THR A 571 28.05 36.78 -45.68
N THR A 572 27.98 36.77 -44.36
CA THR A 572 27.14 35.86 -43.58
C THR A 572 26.04 36.65 -42.89
N LEU A 573 24.79 36.22 -43.09
CA LEU A 573 23.66 36.78 -42.36
C LEU A 573 23.73 36.32 -40.91
N THR A 574 23.76 37.28 -40.00
CA THR A 574 24.00 37.03 -38.58
C THR A 574 22.84 37.57 -37.75
N HIS A 575 22.41 36.77 -36.78
CA HIS A 575 21.33 37.11 -35.85
C HIS A 575 21.87 37.07 -34.42
N ILE A 576 21.30 37.88 -33.54
CA ILE A 576 21.57 37.79 -32.09
C ILE A 576 20.27 37.42 -31.40
N ALA A 577 20.26 36.29 -30.70
CA ALA A 577 19.19 35.93 -29.78
C ALA A 577 19.55 36.40 -28.38
N ALA A 578 18.57 36.98 -27.69
CA ALA A 578 18.63 37.32 -26.29
C ALA A 578 17.63 36.43 -25.54
N CYS A 579 18.11 35.71 -24.53
CA CYS A 579 17.33 34.76 -23.76
C CYS A 579 17.27 35.17 -22.29
N SER A 580 16.06 35.26 -21.76
CA SER A 580 15.79 35.46 -20.34
C SER A 580 15.54 34.12 -19.67
N VAL A 581 16.12 33.92 -18.49
CA VAL A 581 15.97 32.69 -17.70
C VAL A 581 15.06 32.98 -16.51
N SER A 582 14.07 32.13 -16.28
CA SER A 582 13.20 32.16 -15.10
C SER A 582 13.11 30.78 -14.45
N ALA A 583 12.89 30.74 -13.14
CA ALA A 583 12.70 29.52 -12.38
C ALA A 583 11.36 29.58 -11.65
N GLN A 584 10.61 28.47 -11.68
CA GLN A 584 9.33 28.36 -10.99
C GLN A 584 9.30 27.08 -10.17
N THR A 585 9.08 27.21 -8.86
CA THR A 585 8.93 26.08 -7.95
C THR A 585 7.46 25.74 -7.74
N VAL A 586 7.07 24.51 -8.03
CA VAL A 586 5.71 23.98 -7.90
C VAL A 586 5.78 22.61 -7.22
N PRO A 587 4.86 22.27 -6.30
CA PRO A 587 4.77 20.91 -5.78
C PRO A 587 4.46 19.91 -6.90
N ALA A 588 5.18 18.81 -6.94
CA ALA A 588 5.07 17.75 -7.93
C ALA A 588 5.05 16.37 -7.26
N THR A 589 4.47 15.38 -7.94
CA THR A 589 4.41 14.00 -7.44
C THR A 589 5.58 13.20 -7.99
N LEU A 590 6.42 12.65 -7.11
CA LEU A 590 7.56 11.80 -7.43
C LEU A 590 7.18 10.34 -7.19
N ASN A 591 7.30 9.50 -8.22
CA ASN A 591 7.24 8.05 -8.05
C ASN A 591 8.58 7.56 -7.51
N LEU A 592 8.60 7.16 -6.24
CA LEU A 592 9.83 6.75 -5.55
C LEU A 592 10.38 5.39 -6.02
N GLN A 593 9.52 4.54 -6.60
CA GLN A 593 9.93 3.24 -7.11
C GLN A 593 10.66 3.36 -8.46
N GLU A 594 10.21 4.28 -9.31
CA GLU A 594 10.77 4.51 -10.64
C GLU A 594 11.81 5.63 -10.67
N SER A 595 11.91 6.40 -9.58
CA SER A 595 12.67 7.66 -9.52
C SER A 595 12.25 8.63 -10.64
N GLN A 596 10.96 8.65 -10.96
CA GLN A 596 10.39 9.47 -12.04
C GLN A 596 9.39 10.48 -11.49
N LEU A 597 9.61 11.74 -11.84
CA LEU A 597 8.66 12.82 -11.56
C LEU A 597 7.45 12.64 -12.49
N HIS A 598 6.25 12.47 -11.93
CA HIS A 598 5.03 12.51 -12.74
C HIS A 598 4.90 13.91 -13.32
N SER A 599 4.82 14.00 -14.65
CA SER A 599 4.74 15.26 -15.37
C SER A 599 3.61 16.11 -14.80
N THR A 600 3.95 17.25 -14.20
CA THR A 600 2.98 18.26 -13.81
C THR A 600 2.26 18.66 -15.09
N THR A 601 0.94 18.44 -15.09
CA THR A 601 0.08 18.43 -16.30
C THR A 601 0.05 19.76 -17.07
N ASP A 602 0.79 20.78 -16.61
CA ASP A 602 0.93 22.09 -17.23
C ASP A 602 2.19 22.29 -18.09
N GLN A 603 3.04 21.28 -18.29
CA GLN A 603 4.09 21.34 -19.33
C GLN A 603 3.54 21.35 -20.78
N ASN A 604 2.21 21.33 -20.96
CA ASN A 604 1.55 21.41 -22.25
C ASN A 604 1.54 22.81 -22.90
N ALA A 605 2.16 23.84 -22.32
CA ALA A 605 2.04 25.22 -22.78
C ALA A 605 3.34 25.84 -23.31
N SER A 606 3.87 25.33 -24.42
CA SER A 606 4.54 26.11 -25.49
C SER A 606 5.14 25.25 -26.62
N SER A 607 4.64 24.02 -26.85
CA SER A 607 5.03 23.22 -28.01
C SER A 607 4.50 23.75 -29.35
N SER A 608 3.76 24.88 -29.35
CA SER A 608 3.57 25.64 -30.58
C SER A 608 4.93 26.11 -31.04
N THR A 609 5.36 25.62 -32.20
CA THR A 609 6.43 26.17 -33.04
C THR A 609 6.22 27.67 -33.21
N THR A 610 6.63 28.46 -32.23
CA THR A 610 6.58 29.92 -32.32
C THR A 610 7.70 30.31 -33.25
N SER A 611 7.34 30.97 -34.35
CA SER A 611 8.29 31.74 -35.15
C SER A 611 9.10 32.66 -34.24
N TRP A 612 10.32 32.97 -34.66
CA TRP A 612 11.14 33.93 -33.94
C TRP A 612 10.42 35.28 -33.84
N SER A 613 10.46 35.87 -32.64
CA SER A 613 9.95 37.22 -32.39
C SER A 613 11.08 38.14 -31.97
N THR A 614 10.86 39.45 -32.06
CA THR A 614 11.78 40.42 -31.47
C THR A 614 11.88 40.21 -29.96
N TRP A 615 13.09 40.34 -29.41
CA TRP A 615 13.35 40.28 -27.98
C TRP A 615 12.77 41.49 -27.26
N SER A 616 12.14 41.22 -26.12
CA SER A 616 11.76 42.21 -25.12
C SER A 616 12.37 41.76 -23.78
N PRO A 617 13.05 42.64 -23.03
CA PRO A 617 13.54 42.32 -21.70
C PRO A 617 12.33 41.92 -20.84
N GLY A 618 12.40 40.71 -20.27
CA GLY A 618 11.42 40.26 -19.29
C GLY A 618 11.69 40.91 -17.93
N ASP A 619 10.73 40.76 -17.01
CA ASP A 619 10.95 41.06 -15.60
C ASP A 619 12.03 40.11 -15.07
N ALA A 620 13.24 40.63 -14.92
CA ALA A 620 14.36 39.81 -14.52
C ALA A 620 14.30 39.47 -13.02
N THR A 621 14.77 38.26 -12.69
CA THR A 621 14.90 37.79 -11.31
C THR A 621 16.38 37.74 -10.94
N ASP A 622 16.70 37.78 -9.64
CA ASP A 622 18.08 37.65 -9.15
C ASP A 622 18.73 36.32 -9.61
N PHE A 623 17.93 35.27 -9.79
CA PHE A 623 18.37 33.99 -10.37
C PHE A 623 18.91 34.15 -11.80
N SER A 624 18.27 35.00 -12.61
CA SER A 624 18.69 35.29 -13.97
C SER A 624 20.10 35.88 -13.99
N VAL A 625 20.46 36.73 -13.02
CA VAL A 625 21.79 37.38 -12.95
C VAL A 625 22.91 36.35 -12.83
N GLY A 626 22.81 35.44 -11.86
CA GLY A 626 23.90 34.48 -11.62
C GLY A 626 24.05 33.43 -12.70
N VAL A 627 22.93 32.92 -13.23
CA VAL A 627 22.95 32.01 -14.38
C VAL A 627 23.50 32.71 -15.63
N CYS A 628 23.15 33.98 -15.84
CA CYS A 628 23.64 34.75 -16.98
C CYS A 628 25.12 35.06 -16.87
N LEU A 629 25.58 35.62 -15.74
CA LEU A 629 27.00 35.80 -15.45
C LEU A 629 27.77 34.51 -15.71
N TYR A 630 27.21 33.37 -15.30
CA TYR A 630 27.86 32.09 -15.49
C TYR A 630 27.98 31.61 -16.94
N LEU A 631 26.85 31.47 -17.64
CA LEU A 631 26.84 30.98 -19.03
C LEU A 631 27.59 31.92 -19.98
N SER A 632 27.83 33.15 -19.52
CA SER A 632 28.63 34.16 -20.18
C SER A 632 30.13 34.08 -19.84
N CYS A 633 30.50 33.52 -18.68
CA CYS A 633 31.88 33.25 -18.25
C CYS A 633 32.48 31.98 -18.87
N ILE A 634 31.71 31.20 -19.64
CA ILE A 634 32.27 30.13 -20.47
C ILE A 634 33.20 30.81 -21.49
N PRO A 635 34.53 30.63 -21.41
CA PRO A 635 35.46 31.46 -22.15
C PRO A 635 35.16 31.40 -23.65
N CYS A 636 35.19 32.57 -24.30
CA CYS A 636 34.92 32.80 -25.74
C CYS A 636 35.77 31.98 -26.73
N ALA A 637 36.61 31.05 -26.26
CA ALA A 637 37.35 30.11 -27.10
C ALA A 637 36.47 28.92 -27.56
N SER A 638 35.17 29.17 -27.75
CA SER A 638 34.16 28.13 -27.83
C SER A 638 33.35 28.09 -29.13
N PHE A 639 33.96 27.62 -30.23
CA PHE A 639 33.34 27.51 -31.56
C PHE A 639 32.44 26.26 -31.74
N ILE A 640 31.14 26.45 -32.01
CA ILE A 640 30.19 25.44 -32.52
C ILE A 640 30.24 25.39 -34.07
N HIS A 641 31.05 24.52 -34.67
CA HIS A 641 31.02 24.32 -36.12
C HIS A 641 29.86 23.41 -36.54
N LEU A 642 29.03 23.86 -37.48
CA LEU A 642 28.25 23.00 -38.36
C LEU A 642 29.01 22.79 -39.66
N ALA A 643 29.30 21.52 -39.98
CA ALA A 643 29.80 21.17 -41.29
C ALA A 643 28.64 21.19 -42.29
N THR A 644 28.51 22.26 -43.06
CA THR A 644 27.83 22.20 -44.35
C THR A 644 28.88 22.28 -45.45
N ASP A 645 28.95 21.25 -46.29
CA ASP A 645 29.73 21.31 -47.54
C ASP A 645 29.15 22.43 -48.41
N SER A 646 29.86 23.55 -48.48
CA SER A 646 29.73 24.48 -49.59
C SER A 646 30.75 24.05 -50.65
N PRO A 647 30.33 23.56 -51.83
CA PRO A 647 31.25 23.38 -52.94
C PRO A 647 31.58 24.77 -53.49
N VAL A 648 32.74 25.31 -53.12
CA VAL A 648 33.44 26.33 -53.90
C VAL A 648 34.89 25.93 -54.04
#